data_AF-A0A382AE31-F1
#
_entry.id   AF-A0A382AE31-F1
#
_cell.length_a   1.000
_cell.length_b   1.000
_cell.length_c   1.000
_cell.angle_alpha   90.00
_cell.angle_beta   90.00
_cell.angle_gamma   90.00
#
_symmetry.space_group_name_H-M   'P 1'
#
loop_
_entity.id
_entity.type
_entity.pdbx_description
1 polymer ?
#
loop_
_entity_poly.entity_id
_entity_poly.type
_entity_poly.pdbx_seq_one_letter_code
_entity_poly.pdbx_strand_id
1 'polypeptide(L)'
;MKKSIKYILFILITLLVLLFGLWVYIYPPLPAYEGSISLKELSDTVNVYTDDFGVPHIFAKNESDLFLTAGYIAARERLFQMSMVVYAVRGELASALGDEYLSSDIYLRTWRIPTIAKQLAENMYPEERMILEAFCRGINAHIDETINDLPIEFKILRIKPPHWKPSDVTGYARMMAHEMQSSWKSEIVYGAIAEYFGMEKLAEIYPGYLPDEPTISQGLKPVFDTILFQEFKIRDLLGFRSPYVGSNSWVLSGKKTESGKPILANDPHLEFAQPARWYEMHLKGGKYNSSGVCIAGIPVPVIGNNETCAWGFTNSMVDDVDFFIETINMDNPVQYLHGKEWKNIQKIYEKIPLKSGKDTTIVIRTTHHGPIISDIHPLLQNGNTSISMSWTGHRITNEMNAFMKLNTMKNWEDFSEAVKNFGVPGQNIIYADTSGNIGWRPAVYVPIRREGHSLIPRPGHDPNYDWDGYVPFEEMPYIFNPKSGYIATANNKTIDDKFPYYISGLWADPSRAERINELIEPLNNATVDNMKSIQLDTVSPFAREMCTLLLKFNFSFDDDKITKIINDLKKWDGGEGSDSQEALFFHSIIKELAHNIYGDELSLLGENYLEAFLGLKYLYTRNLRVLLKKGHSSWFDNITTKIKEESMEDIIKLSIIKGINTVFEKYGYKKENTVWGKAHSLTHPHLLGKESLLNKIFGLNVGPFFSGGSDKTVRAGGFSYTDPFEQTA
;
A
#
# COMPACT_ATOMS: atom_id res chain seq x y z
N MET A 1 -14.26 -31.17 59.43
CA MET A 1 -14.35 -30.03 58.48
C MET A 1 -15.81 -29.66 58.26
N LYS A 2 -16.20 -28.41 58.58
CA LYS A 2 -17.58 -27.91 58.47
C LYS A 2 -18.07 -28.06 57.02
N LYS A 3 -19.32 -28.50 56.80
CA LYS A 3 -19.94 -28.69 55.46
C LYS A 3 -19.68 -27.50 54.51
N SER A 4 -19.65 -26.27 55.03
CA SER A 4 -19.32 -25.05 54.30
C SER A 4 -17.96 -25.08 53.60
N ILE A 5 -16.93 -25.67 54.20
CA ILE A 5 -15.58 -25.78 53.59
C ILE A 5 -15.63 -26.71 52.37
N LYS A 6 -16.40 -27.80 52.42
CA LYS A 6 -16.55 -28.72 51.27
C LYS A 6 -17.28 -28.06 50.10
N TYR A 7 -18.31 -27.25 50.37
CA TYR A 7 -19.02 -26.50 49.33
C TYR A 7 -18.13 -25.44 48.68
N ILE A 8 -17.38 -24.68 49.48
CA ILE A 8 -16.43 -23.69 48.95
C ILE A 8 -15.36 -24.37 48.10
N LEU A 9 -14.81 -25.50 48.56
CA LEU A 9 -13.81 -26.26 47.81
C LEU A 9 -14.38 -26.81 46.48
N PHE A 10 -15.61 -27.32 46.50
CA PHE A 10 -16.28 -27.79 45.29
C PHE A 10 -16.48 -26.66 44.28
N ILE A 11 -16.98 -25.50 44.71
CA ILE A 11 -17.16 -24.32 43.84
C ILE A 11 -15.81 -23.86 43.27
N LEU A 12 -14.76 -23.80 44.08
CA LEU A 12 -13.42 -23.44 43.63
C LEU A 12 -12.87 -24.43 42.59
N ILE A 13 -13.02 -25.73 42.83
CA ILE A 13 -12.59 -26.77 41.88
C ILE A 13 -13.39 -26.68 40.57
N THR A 14 -14.71 -26.52 40.65
CA THR A 14 -15.55 -26.34 39.47
C THR A 14 -15.15 -25.10 38.68
N LEU A 15 -14.91 -23.98 39.37
CA LEU A 15 -14.45 -22.75 38.72
C LEU A 15 -13.07 -22.93 38.07
N LEU A 16 -12.13 -23.60 38.74
CA LEU A 16 -10.82 -23.91 38.16
C LEU A 16 -10.91 -24.81 36.93
N VAL A 17 -11.78 -25.83 36.96
CA VAL A 17 -12.01 -26.71 35.80
C VAL A 17 -12.65 -25.94 34.65
N LEU A 18 -13.61 -25.05 34.92
CA LEU A 18 -14.21 -24.20 33.91
C LEU A 18 -13.20 -23.20 33.32
N LEU A 19 -12.38 -22.57 34.15
CA LEU A 19 -11.34 -21.66 33.72
C LEU A 19 -10.25 -22.38 32.92
N PHE A 20 -9.86 -23.59 33.34
CA PHE A 20 -8.91 -24.42 32.60
C PHE A 20 -9.51 -24.88 31.26
N GLY A 21 -10.76 -25.34 31.24
CA GLY A 21 -11.44 -25.70 29.99
C GLY A 21 -11.59 -24.51 29.03
N LEU A 22 -11.91 -23.33 29.57
CA LEU A 22 -11.95 -22.09 28.81
C LEU A 22 -10.56 -21.71 28.28
N TRP A 23 -9.52 -21.85 29.12
CA TRP A 23 -8.13 -21.61 28.72
C TRP A 23 -7.68 -22.55 27.59
N VAL A 24 -7.93 -23.85 27.70
CA VAL A 24 -7.63 -24.83 26.64
C VAL A 24 -8.39 -24.53 25.34
N TYR A 25 -9.67 -24.13 25.44
CA TYR A 25 -10.48 -23.79 24.27
C TYR A 25 -9.98 -22.53 23.54
N ILE A 26 -9.44 -21.59 24.30
CA ILE A 26 -8.97 -20.29 23.84
C ILE A 26 -7.53 -20.32 23.32
N TYR A 27 -6.66 -21.12 23.94
CA TYR A 27 -5.26 -21.30 23.56
C TYR A 27 -5.09 -22.70 22.95
N PRO A 28 -5.48 -22.89 21.68
CA PRO A 28 -5.22 -24.16 21.00
C PRO A 28 -3.70 -24.40 20.94
N PRO A 29 -3.28 -25.68 20.84
CA PRO A 29 -1.87 -26.00 20.67
C PRO A 29 -1.31 -25.34 19.41
N LEU A 30 -0.04 -24.93 19.48
CA LEU A 30 0.68 -24.40 18.33
C LEU A 30 0.73 -25.44 17.19
N PRO A 31 0.86 -25.00 15.93
CA PRO A 31 1.02 -25.91 14.80
C PRO A 31 2.13 -26.93 15.03
N ALA A 32 1.89 -28.20 14.68
CA ALA A 32 2.92 -29.22 14.70
C ALA A 32 3.87 -29.02 13.51
N TYR A 33 5.13 -28.76 13.81
CA TYR A 33 6.20 -28.60 12.82
C TYR A 33 6.96 -29.91 12.54
N GLU A 34 6.71 -30.95 13.33
CA GLU A 34 7.28 -32.28 13.16
C GLU A 34 6.17 -33.33 13.02
N GLY A 35 6.41 -34.33 12.19
CA GLY A 35 5.53 -35.49 12.05
C GLY A 35 5.22 -35.83 10.60
N SER A 36 4.11 -36.56 10.40
CA SER A 36 3.62 -36.95 9.08
C SER A 36 2.13 -36.70 9.00
N ILE A 37 1.70 -36.07 7.91
CA ILE A 37 0.31 -35.74 7.63
C ILE A 37 -0.08 -36.47 6.35
N SER A 38 -1.25 -37.11 6.35
CA SER A 38 -1.79 -37.77 5.17
C SER A 38 -2.83 -36.87 4.52
N LEU A 39 -2.50 -36.34 3.34
CA LEU A 39 -3.42 -35.61 2.47
C LEU A 39 -3.85 -36.54 1.33
N LYS A 40 -5.15 -36.71 1.13
CA LYS A 40 -5.71 -37.68 0.17
C LYS A 40 -5.38 -37.32 -1.28
N GLU A 41 -5.15 -36.04 -1.52
CA GLU A 41 -4.97 -35.42 -2.82
C GLU A 41 -3.51 -35.43 -3.29
N LEU A 42 -2.55 -35.83 -2.43
CA LEU A 42 -1.15 -35.96 -2.81
C LEU A 42 -0.93 -37.22 -3.65
N SER A 43 -0.18 -37.08 -4.74
CA SER A 43 0.20 -38.22 -5.58
C SER A 43 1.51 -38.89 -5.16
N ASP A 44 2.39 -38.13 -4.50
CA ASP A 44 3.70 -38.56 -4.02
C ASP A 44 4.00 -38.00 -2.62
N THR A 45 5.05 -38.50 -1.98
CA THR A 45 5.56 -37.94 -0.72
C THR A 45 6.17 -36.55 -0.94
N VAL A 46 5.76 -35.59 -0.11
CA VAL A 46 6.33 -34.24 -0.04
C VAL A 46 7.05 -34.08 1.30
N ASN A 47 8.28 -33.57 1.27
CA ASN A 47 9.03 -33.25 2.48
C ASN A 47 9.01 -31.74 2.72
N VAL A 48 8.65 -31.33 3.94
CA VAL A 48 8.66 -29.93 4.36
C VAL A 48 9.65 -29.77 5.49
N TYR A 49 10.65 -28.92 5.31
CA TYR A 49 11.58 -28.54 6.36
C TYR A 49 11.28 -27.11 6.77
N THR A 50 11.09 -26.86 8.06
CA THR A 50 10.90 -25.49 8.56
C THR A 50 12.20 -25.06 9.25
N ASP A 51 12.74 -23.90 8.89
CA ASP A 51 13.95 -23.37 9.52
C ASP A 51 13.68 -22.66 10.85
N ASP A 52 14.74 -22.14 11.48
CA ASP A 52 14.68 -21.45 12.79
C ASP A 52 13.86 -20.15 12.76
N PHE A 53 13.53 -19.63 11.57
CA PHE A 53 12.68 -18.44 11.37
C PHE A 53 11.24 -18.80 11.00
N GLY A 54 10.90 -20.09 10.90
CA GLY A 54 9.56 -20.53 10.52
C GLY A 54 9.34 -20.59 9.02
N VAL A 55 10.39 -20.52 8.20
CA VAL A 55 10.30 -20.56 6.73
C VAL A 55 10.16 -22.00 6.24
N PRO A 56 9.09 -22.36 5.52
CA PRO A 56 8.95 -23.69 4.93
C PRO A 56 9.77 -23.83 3.64
N HIS A 57 10.58 -24.89 3.60
CA HIS A 57 11.25 -25.42 2.42
C HIS A 57 10.51 -26.69 1.96
N ILE A 58 9.76 -26.58 0.87
CA ILE A 58 8.87 -27.62 0.36
C ILE A 58 9.54 -28.34 -0.80
N PHE A 59 9.73 -29.65 -0.65
CA PHE A 59 10.36 -30.53 -1.63
C PHE A 59 9.35 -31.57 -2.12
N ALA A 60 8.93 -31.45 -3.39
CA ALA A 60 8.01 -32.37 -4.05
C ALA A 60 8.59 -32.87 -5.39
N LYS A 61 8.07 -33.98 -5.91
CA LYS A 61 8.49 -34.49 -7.23
C LYS A 61 7.81 -33.75 -8.39
N ASN A 62 6.60 -33.25 -8.20
CA ASN A 62 5.78 -32.62 -9.23
C ASN A 62 5.15 -31.30 -8.72
N GLU A 63 4.67 -30.49 -9.65
CA GLU A 63 4.14 -29.15 -9.37
C GLU A 63 2.79 -29.19 -8.63
N SER A 64 1.93 -30.16 -8.94
CA SER A 64 0.63 -30.29 -8.28
C SER A 64 0.80 -30.52 -6.78
N ASP A 65 1.65 -31.47 -6.38
CA ASP A 65 1.91 -31.77 -4.97
C ASP A 65 2.67 -30.63 -4.28
N LEU A 66 3.59 -29.95 -5.00
CA LEU A 66 4.30 -28.77 -4.50
C LEU A 66 3.33 -27.67 -4.09
N PHE A 67 2.45 -27.24 -5.02
CA PHE A 67 1.54 -26.13 -4.78
C PHE A 67 0.38 -26.50 -3.88
N LEU A 68 -0.08 -27.75 -3.90
CA LEU A 68 -1.03 -28.25 -2.89
C LEU A 68 -0.44 -28.14 -1.49
N THR A 69 0.80 -28.57 -1.29
CA THR A 69 1.46 -28.46 0.00
C THR A 69 1.71 -27.01 0.39
N ALA A 70 2.12 -26.16 -0.56
CA ALA A 70 2.29 -24.72 -0.31
C ALA A 70 0.99 -24.06 0.17
N GLY A 71 -0.15 -24.38 -0.46
CA GLY A 71 -1.46 -23.88 -0.04
C GLY A 71 -1.86 -24.36 1.35
N TYR A 72 -1.63 -25.65 1.63
CA TYR A 72 -1.89 -26.24 2.95
C TYR A 72 -1.08 -25.56 4.06
N ILE A 73 0.23 -25.39 3.84
CA ILE A 73 1.13 -24.76 4.80
C ILE A 73 0.81 -23.27 4.98
N ALA A 74 0.53 -22.53 3.90
CA ALA A 74 0.12 -21.14 3.99
C ALA A 74 -1.18 -20.98 4.81
N ALA A 75 -2.16 -21.86 4.60
CA ALA A 75 -3.39 -21.87 5.39
C ALA A 75 -3.13 -22.21 6.85
N ARG A 76 -2.27 -23.19 7.15
CA ARG A 76 -1.88 -23.55 8.52
C ARG A 76 -1.35 -22.36 9.31
N GLU A 77 -0.53 -21.55 8.67
CA GLU A 77 0.07 -20.38 9.32
C GLU A 77 -0.85 -19.15 9.32
N ARG A 78 -1.62 -18.93 8.25
CA ARG A 78 -2.23 -17.62 7.93
C ARG A 78 -3.74 -17.66 7.68
N LEU A 79 -4.44 -18.70 8.13
CA LEU A 79 -5.86 -18.95 7.83
C LEU A 79 -6.77 -17.72 8.01
N PHE A 80 -6.63 -17.02 9.15
CA PHE A 80 -7.46 -15.87 9.46
C PHE A 80 -7.17 -14.67 8.54
N GLN A 81 -5.88 -14.31 8.40
CA GLN A 81 -5.43 -13.24 7.49
C GLN A 81 -5.94 -13.49 6.06
N MET A 82 -5.75 -14.72 5.57
CA MET A 82 -6.20 -15.18 4.27
C MET A 82 -7.74 -15.09 4.11
N SER A 83 -8.50 -15.51 5.12
CA SER A 83 -9.97 -15.48 5.07
C SER A 83 -10.53 -14.05 4.99
N MET A 84 -9.95 -13.10 5.73
CA MET A 84 -10.39 -11.70 5.70
C MET A 84 -10.21 -11.06 4.32
N VAL A 85 -9.09 -11.35 3.67
CA VAL A 85 -8.81 -10.93 2.30
C VAL A 85 -9.87 -11.48 1.35
N VAL A 86 -10.23 -12.77 1.44
CA VAL A 86 -11.23 -13.38 0.56
C VAL A 86 -12.61 -12.77 0.73
N TYR A 87 -13.03 -12.48 1.97
CA TYR A 87 -14.30 -11.79 2.20
C TYR A 87 -14.34 -10.41 1.54
N ALA A 88 -13.24 -9.65 1.58
CA ALA A 88 -13.14 -8.38 0.87
C ALA A 88 -13.12 -8.57 -0.65
N VAL A 89 -12.29 -9.48 -1.18
CA VAL A 89 -12.21 -9.79 -2.63
C VAL A 89 -13.57 -10.15 -3.21
N ARG A 90 -14.41 -10.86 -2.45
CA ARG A 90 -15.75 -11.27 -2.87
C ARG A 90 -16.81 -10.18 -2.66
N GLY A 91 -16.51 -9.12 -1.89
CA GLY A 91 -17.51 -8.17 -1.42
C GLY A 91 -18.58 -8.87 -0.59
N GLU A 92 -18.14 -9.58 0.45
CA GLU A 92 -18.95 -10.39 1.38
C GLU A 92 -18.61 -10.09 2.86
N LEU A 93 -17.99 -8.96 3.16
CA LEU A 93 -17.68 -8.51 4.53
C LEU A 93 -18.95 -8.38 5.37
N ALA A 94 -20.08 -7.98 4.77
CA ALA A 94 -21.35 -7.88 5.47
C ALA A 94 -21.86 -9.22 5.99
N SER A 95 -21.63 -10.28 5.20
CA SER A 95 -22.00 -11.64 5.61
C SER A 95 -21.13 -12.16 6.76
N ALA A 96 -19.85 -11.80 6.77
CA ALA A 96 -18.89 -12.25 7.77
C ALA A 96 -19.01 -11.43 9.07
N LEU A 97 -18.87 -10.12 8.97
CA LEU A 97 -18.67 -9.25 10.13
C LEU A 97 -20.00 -8.67 10.65
N GLY A 98 -20.92 -8.31 9.76
CA GLY A 98 -22.24 -7.78 10.10
C GLY A 98 -22.82 -6.87 9.01
N ASP A 99 -24.14 -6.73 8.97
CA ASP A 99 -24.87 -5.99 7.93
C ASP A 99 -24.41 -4.52 7.78
N GLU A 100 -23.78 -3.93 8.81
CA GLU A 100 -23.15 -2.60 8.79
C GLU A 100 -21.95 -2.47 7.83
N TYR A 101 -21.41 -3.58 7.32
CA TYR A 101 -20.38 -3.61 6.28
C TYR A 101 -20.95 -3.68 4.86
N LEU A 102 -22.28 -3.62 4.68
CA LEU A 102 -22.89 -3.61 3.34
C LEU A 102 -22.37 -2.47 2.45
N SER A 103 -22.11 -1.29 3.03
CA SER A 103 -21.53 -0.16 2.27
C SER A 103 -20.14 -0.48 1.71
N SER A 104 -19.36 -1.25 2.46
CA SER A 104 -18.02 -1.71 2.11
C SER A 104 -18.07 -2.76 0.99
N ASP A 105 -19.05 -3.67 1.04
CA ASP A 105 -19.27 -4.64 -0.04
C ASP A 105 -19.73 -3.97 -1.34
N ILE A 106 -20.63 -2.98 -1.24
CA ILE A 106 -21.06 -2.16 -2.39
C ILE A 106 -19.86 -1.44 -2.99
N TYR A 107 -19.00 -0.85 -2.16
CA TYR A 107 -17.79 -0.16 -2.61
C TYR A 107 -16.86 -1.07 -3.42
N LEU A 108 -16.49 -2.23 -2.85
CA LEU A 108 -15.59 -3.20 -3.51
C LEU A 108 -16.19 -3.81 -4.78
N ARG A 109 -17.52 -4.00 -4.81
CA ARG A 109 -18.25 -4.45 -6.02
C ARG A 109 -18.36 -3.37 -7.08
N THR A 110 -18.44 -2.10 -6.68
CA THR A 110 -18.42 -0.94 -7.60
C THR A 110 -17.08 -0.84 -8.30
N TRP A 111 -15.96 -1.10 -7.59
CA TRP A 111 -14.63 -1.29 -8.20
C TRP A 111 -14.54 -2.48 -9.15
N ARG A 112 -15.56 -3.33 -9.22
CA ARG A 112 -15.64 -4.56 -10.01
C ARG A 112 -14.64 -5.65 -9.60
N ILE A 113 -14.04 -5.58 -8.41
CA ILE A 113 -13.03 -6.55 -7.94
C ILE A 113 -13.50 -8.00 -8.07
N PRO A 114 -14.68 -8.42 -7.55
CA PRO A 114 -15.11 -9.82 -7.67
C PRO A 114 -15.34 -10.26 -9.12
N THR A 115 -15.74 -9.33 -9.98
CA THR A 115 -16.04 -9.61 -11.39
C THR A 115 -14.76 -9.83 -12.18
N ILE A 116 -13.80 -8.91 -12.09
CA ILE A 116 -12.55 -9.05 -12.83
C ILE A 116 -11.74 -10.24 -12.29
N ALA A 117 -11.79 -10.51 -10.98
CA ALA A 117 -11.19 -11.69 -10.37
C ALA A 117 -11.67 -13.01 -11.03
N LYS A 118 -12.98 -13.14 -11.22
CA LYS A 118 -13.58 -14.29 -11.93
C LYS A 118 -13.14 -14.34 -13.39
N GLN A 119 -13.17 -13.21 -14.10
CA GLN A 119 -12.77 -13.14 -15.51
C GLN A 119 -11.30 -13.53 -15.70
N LEU A 120 -10.39 -13.03 -14.85
CA LEU A 120 -8.98 -13.43 -14.86
C LEU A 120 -8.86 -14.94 -14.68
N ALA A 121 -9.62 -15.53 -13.74
CA ALA A 121 -9.57 -16.96 -13.49
C ALA A 121 -10.12 -17.83 -14.63
N GLU A 122 -11.13 -17.35 -15.34
CA GLU A 122 -11.69 -18.02 -16.50
C GLU A 122 -10.74 -17.99 -17.70
N ASN A 123 -9.89 -16.96 -17.81
CA ASN A 123 -8.97 -16.72 -18.93
C ASN A 123 -7.51 -17.14 -18.67
N MET A 124 -7.19 -17.75 -17.52
CA MET A 124 -5.85 -18.25 -17.22
C MET A 124 -5.37 -19.30 -18.24
N TYR A 125 -4.05 -19.37 -18.42
CA TYR A 125 -3.44 -20.46 -19.17
C TYR A 125 -3.63 -21.82 -18.45
N PRO A 126 -3.64 -22.97 -19.16
CA PRO A 126 -3.89 -24.27 -18.54
C PRO A 126 -2.92 -24.63 -17.41
N GLU A 127 -1.64 -24.32 -17.57
CA GLU A 127 -0.61 -24.57 -16.55
C GLU A 127 -0.82 -23.71 -15.30
N GLU A 128 -1.14 -22.44 -15.49
CA GLU A 128 -1.45 -21.51 -14.42
C GLU A 128 -2.69 -21.95 -13.62
N ARG A 129 -3.75 -22.36 -14.34
CA ARG A 129 -4.96 -22.90 -13.72
C ARG A 129 -4.65 -24.15 -12.87
N MET A 130 -3.84 -25.08 -13.38
CA MET A 130 -3.44 -26.28 -12.65
C MET A 130 -2.77 -25.93 -11.31
N ILE A 131 -1.83 -24.97 -11.34
CA ILE A 131 -1.09 -24.52 -10.14
C ILE A 131 -2.04 -23.86 -9.13
N LEU A 132 -2.89 -22.95 -9.57
CA LEU A 132 -3.81 -22.25 -8.67
C LEU A 132 -4.87 -23.18 -8.08
N GLU A 133 -5.39 -24.12 -8.86
CA GLU A 133 -6.31 -25.14 -8.36
C GLU A 133 -5.63 -26.04 -7.33
N ALA A 134 -4.38 -26.47 -7.56
CA ALA A 134 -3.63 -27.25 -6.58
C ALA A 134 -3.45 -26.48 -5.27
N PHE A 135 -3.03 -25.22 -5.35
CA PHE A 135 -2.87 -24.33 -4.21
C PHE A 135 -4.18 -24.14 -3.43
N CYS A 136 -5.29 -23.86 -4.10
CA CYS A 136 -6.60 -23.74 -3.46
C CYS A 136 -7.06 -25.06 -2.82
N ARG A 137 -6.80 -26.22 -3.44
CA ARG A 137 -7.08 -27.53 -2.82
C ARG A 137 -6.32 -27.71 -1.51
N GLY A 138 -5.05 -27.32 -1.46
CA GLY A 138 -4.24 -27.34 -0.25
C GLY A 138 -4.83 -26.51 0.88
N ILE A 139 -5.24 -25.28 0.57
CA ILE A 139 -5.91 -24.38 1.52
C ILE A 139 -7.20 -25.01 2.04
N ASN A 140 -8.03 -25.54 1.14
CA ASN A 140 -9.31 -26.14 1.48
C ASN A 140 -9.17 -27.40 2.32
N ALA A 141 -8.14 -28.21 2.07
CA ALA A 141 -7.83 -29.38 2.89
C ALA A 141 -7.56 -28.98 4.35
N HIS A 142 -6.78 -27.91 4.57
CA HIS A 142 -6.54 -27.41 5.93
C HIS A 142 -7.80 -26.77 6.56
N ILE A 143 -8.62 -26.07 5.79
CA ILE A 143 -9.93 -25.57 6.26
C ILE A 143 -10.79 -26.72 6.76
N ASP A 144 -10.92 -27.80 5.98
CA ASP A 144 -11.77 -28.94 6.31
C ASP A 144 -11.26 -29.69 7.54
N GLU A 145 -9.94 -29.79 7.71
CA GLU A 145 -9.31 -30.37 8.89
C GLU A 145 -9.61 -29.56 10.16
N THR A 146 -9.55 -28.23 10.08
CA THR A 146 -9.65 -27.34 11.24
C THR A 146 -11.05 -26.79 11.51
N ILE A 147 -12.04 -27.10 10.66
CA ILE A 147 -13.39 -26.50 10.74
C ILE A 147 -14.10 -26.70 12.10
N ASN A 148 -13.73 -27.76 12.83
CA ASN A 148 -14.29 -28.08 14.15
C ASN A 148 -13.49 -27.49 15.32
N ASP A 149 -12.29 -26.97 15.07
CA ASP A 149 -11.44 -26.31 16.06
C ASP A 149 -10.65 -25.15 15.42
N LEU A 150 -11.38 -24.09 15.06
CA LEU A 150 -10.80 -22.94 14.36
C LEU A 150 -9.90 -22.10 15.27
N PRO A 151 -8.96 -21.33 14.68
CA PRO A 151 -8.21 -20.29 15.38
C PRO A 151 -9.12 -19.32 16.15
N ILE A 152 -8.58 -18.70 17.19
CA ILE A 152 -9.33 -17.89 18.17
C ILE A 152 -10.10 -16.74 17.53
N GLU A 153 -9.57 -16.17 16.44
CA GLU A 153 -10.16 -15.06 15.71
C GLU A 153 -11.53 -15.44 15.14
N PHE A 154 -11.65 -16.63 14.55
CA PHE A 154 -12.91 -17.16 14.04
C PHE A 154 -13.91 -17.43 15.15
N LYS A 155 -13.45 -17.96 16.29
CA LYS A 155 -14.27 -18.23 17.48
C LYS A 155 -14.85 -16.93 18.07
N ILE A 156 -14.03 -15.88 18.16
CA ILE A 156 -14.43 -14.55 18.66
C ILE A 156 -15.44 -13.91 17.71
N LEU A 157 -15.14 -13.86 16.42
CA LEU A 157 -15.98 -13.19 15.41
C LEU A 157 -17.22 -14.00 15.01
N ARG A 158 -17.25 -15.29 15.37
CA ARG A 158 -18.28 -16.27 15.00
C ARG A 158 -18.44 -16.40 13.49
N ILE A 159 -17.30 -16.40 12.79
CA ILE A 159 -17.22 -16.59 11.34
C ILE A 159 -16.53 -17.92 11.03
N LYS A 160 -16.70 -18.41 9.80
CA LYS A 160 -15.97 -19.58 9.30
C LYS A 160 -15.01 -19.15 8.18
N PRO A 161 -13.89 -19.83 7.97
CA PRO A 161 -13.07 -19.58 6.80
C PRO A 161 -13.84 -19.97 5.52
N PRO A 162 -13.84 -19.14 4.47
CA PRO A 162 -14.41 -19.51 3.18
C PRO A 162 -13.48 -20.49 2.45
N HIS A 163 -14.04 -21.50 1.78
CA HIS A 163 -13.25 -22.29 0.82
C HIS A 163 -12.74 -21.41 -0.32
N TRP A 164 -11.50 -21.63 -0.71
CA TRP A 164 -10.78 -20.92 -1.76
C TRP A 164 -11.02 -21.53 -3.13
N LYS A 165 -11.03 -20.66 -4.14
CA LYS A 165 -11.06 -20.97 -5.58
C LYS A 165 -10.05 -20.08 -6.32
N PRO A 166 -9.61 -20.42 -7.54
CA PRO A 166 -8.62 -19.63 -8.28
C PRO A 166 -8.98 -18.15 -8.45
N SER A 167 -10.28 -17.81 -8.52
CA SER A 167 -10.71 -16.41 -8.58
C SER A 167 -10.39 -15.61 -7.31
N ASP A 168 -10.27 -16.26 -6.15
CA ASP A 168 -9.90 -15.54 -4.92
C ASP A 168 -8.42 -15.12 -4.96
N VAL A 169 -7.56 -15.94 -5.58
CA VAL A 169 -6.13 -15.65 -5.77
C VAL A 169 -5.94 -14.49 -6.74
N THR A 170 -6.59 -14.52 -7.90
CA THR A 170 -6.53 -13.41 -8.87
C THR A 170 -7.21 -12.15 -8.36
N GLY A 171 -8.29 -12.32 -7.59
CA GLY A 171 -8.95 -11.21 -6.91
C GLY A 171 -8.08 -10.55 -5.85
N TYR A 172 -7.26 -11.33 -5.12
CA TYR A 172 -6.28 -10.77 -4.20
C TYR A 172 -5.22 -9.95 -4.95
N ALA A 173 -4.66 -10.48 -6.04
CA ALA A 173 -3.75 -9.70 -6.89
C ALA A 173 -4.38 -8.39 -7.39
N ARG A 174 -5.68 -8.40 -7.73
CA ARG A 174 -6.40 -7.18 -8.13
C ARG A 174 -6.67 -6.23 -6.97
N MET A 175 -6.95 -6.74 -5.77
CA MET A 175 -7.12 -5.93 -4.58
C MET A 175 -5.82 -5.23 -4.20
N MET A 176 -4.67 -5.91 -4.37
CA MET A 176 -3.37 -5.25 -4.26
C MET A 176 -3.18 -4.14 -5.31
N ALA A 177 -3.63 -4.36 -6.55
CA ALA A 177 -3.59 -3.29 -7.55
C ALA A 177 -4.41 -2.06 -7.12
N HIS A 178 -5.59 -2.29 -6.54
CA HIS A 178 -6.42 -1.23 -5.94
C HIS A 178 -5.75 -0.54 -4.75
N GLU A 179 -5.01 -1.27 -3.92
CA GLU A 179 -4.26 -0.69 -2.79
C GLU A 179 -3.06 0.17 -3.25
N MET A 180 -2.46 -0.17 -4.40
CA MET A 180 -1.22 0.43 -4.89
C MET A 180 -1.42 1.55 -5.92
N GLN A 181 -2.64 1.74 -6.45
CA GLN A 181 -2.96 2.94 -7.23
C GLN A 181 -2.86 4.18 -6.32
N SER A 182 -2.40 5.29 -6.89
CA SER A 182 -2.21 6.55 -6.15
C SER A 182 -3.17 7.65 -6.61
N SER A 183 -3.82 7.47 -7.77
CA SER A 183 -4.62 8.48 -8.45
C SER A 183 -5.96 8.74 -7.75
N TRP A 184 -6.60 7.71 -7.21
CA TRP A 184 -7.96 7.80 -6.66
C TRP A 184 -8.09 8.89 -5.58
N LYS A 185 -7.19 8.89 -4.60
CA LYS A 185 -7.24 9.86 -3.50
C LYS A 185 -6.79 11.26 -3.96
N SER A 186 -5.79 11.35 -4.83
CA SER A 186 -5.30 12.65 -5.30
C SER A 186 -6.34 13.39 -6.14
N GLU A 187 -7.03 12.71 -7.05
CA GLU A 187 -8.03 13.35 -7.91
C GLU A 187 -9.24 13.82 -7.12
N ILE A 188 -9.63 13.07 -6.09
CA ILE A 188 -10.70 13.47 -5.18
C ILE A 188 -10.32 14.73 -4.39
N VAL A 189 -9.13 14.75 -3.78
CA VAL A 189 -8.68 15.89 -2.97
C VAL A 189 -8.45 17.12 -3.84
N TYR A 190 -7.77 16.99 -4.98
CA TYR A 190 -7.54 18.10 -5.91
C TYR A 190 -8.82 18.56 -6.58
N GLY A 191 -9.73 17.66 -6.93
CA GLY A 191 -11.06 18.01 -7.44
C GLY A 191 -11.87 18.84 -6.45
N ALA A 192 -11.83 18.50 -5.15
CA ALA A 192 -12.49 19.30 -4.11
C ALA A 192 -11.84 20.67 -3.90
N ILE A 193 -10.51 20.76 -3.96
CA ILE A 193 -9.77 22.04 -3.88
C ILE A 193 -10.12 22.92 -5.09
N ALA A 194 -10.12 22.36 -6.30
CA ALA A 194 -10.51 23.05 -7.52
C ALA A 194 -11.95 23.59 -7.45
N GLU A 195 -12.89 22.76 -6.99
CA GLU A 195 -14.30 23.13 -6.84
C GLU A 195 -14.50 24.30 -5.86
N TYR A 196 -13.82 24.28 -4.72
CA TYR A 196 -14.05 25.25 -3.65
C TYR A 196 -13.21 26.52 -3.78
N PHE A 197 -11.94 26.41 -4.17
CA PHE A 197 -10.98 27.52 -4.21
C PHE A 197 -10.61 27.98 -5.62
N GLY A 198 -10.97 27.23 -6.66
CA GLY A 198 -10.61 27.52 -8.04
C GLY A 198 -9.23 27.00 -8.46
N MET A 199 -9.00 26.99 -9.77
CA MET A 199 -7.79 26.40 -10.36
C MET A 199 -6.51 27.17 -10.11
N GLU A 200 -6.59 28.49 -9.98
CA GLU A 200 -5.40 29.31 -9.69
C GLU A 200 -4.78 28.91 -8.34
N LYS A 201 -5.61 28.69 -7.32
CA LYS A 201 -5.19 28.22 -6.00
C LYS A 201 -4.64 26.79 -6.07
N LEU A 202 -5.31 25.89 -6.80
CA LEU A 202 -4.83 24.51 -6.99
C LEU A 202 -3.48 24.46 -7.71
N ALA A 203 -3.28 25.28 -8.75
CA ALA A 203 -2.06 25.31 -9.57
C ALA A 203 -0.78 25.55 -8.75
N GLU A 204 -0.87 26.25 -7.61
CA GLU A 204 0.27 26.50 -6.73
C GLU A 204 0.83 25.22 -6.08
N ILE A 205 -0.03 24.22 -5.86
CA ILE A 205 0.27 22.94 -5.18
C ILE A 205 0.07 21.72 -6.08
N TYR A 206 -0.26 21.92 -7.34
CA TYR A 206 -0.53 20.82 -8.26
C TYR A 206 0.74 20.42 -9.04
N PRO A 207 1.11 19.13 -9.10
CA PRO A 207 2.26 18.69 -9.89
C PRO A 207 2.04 18.84 -11.40
N GLY A 208 2.56 19.92 -12.00
CA GLY A 208 2.62 20.09 -13.45
C GLY A 208 1.36 20.65 -14.12
N TYR A 209 0.50 21.39 -13.38
CA TYR A 209 -0.71 22.01 -13.94
C TYR A 209 -0.39 23.20 -14.86
N LEU A 210 -1.17 23.36 -15.93
CA LEU A 210 -1.19 24.54 -16.80
C LEU A 210 -2.53 25.30 -16.64
N PRO A 211 -2.53 26.63 -16.43
CA PRO A 211 -3.75 27.42 -16.17
C PRO A 211 -4.86 27.34 -17.22
N ASP A 212 -4.54 26.98 -18.46
CA ASP A 212 -5.45 27.03 -19.61
C ASP A 212 -6.29 25.75 -19.80
N GLU A 213 -6.22 24.79 -18.88
CA GLU A 213 -6.97 23.53 -18.96
C GLU A 213 -8.45 23.70 -18.53
N PRO A 214 -9.42 23.11 -19.26
CA PRO A 214 -10.84 23.25 -18.97
C PRO A 214 -11.24 22.53 -17.67
N THR A 215 -12.18 23.12 -16.91
CA THR A 215 -12.65 22.56 -15.63
C THR A 215 -14.16 22.36 -15.58
N ILE A 216 -14.57 21.36 -14.79
CA ILE A 216 -15.97 20.94 -14.66
C ILE A 216 -16.37 20.50 -13.23
N SER A 217 -15.51 20.71 -12.22
CA SER A 217 -15.78 20.28 -10.85
C SER A 217 -16.81 21.19 -10.16
N GLN A 218 -18.10 20.84 -10.25
CA GLN A 218 -19.18 21.46 -9.49
C GLN A 218 -20.13 20.38 -8.95
N GLY A 219 -20.45 20.43 -7.65
CA GLY A 219 -21.37 19.52 -6.98
C GLY A 219 -20.83 18.11 -6.76
N LEU A 220 -19.51 17.89 -6.84
CA LEU A 220 -18.90 16.55 -6.71
C LEU A 220 -18.53 16.21 -5.27
N LYS A 221 -18.30 17.24 -4.44
CA LYS A 221 -17.87 17.10 -3.06
C LYS A 221 -18.62 16.03 -2.24
N PRO A 222 -19.96 15.89 -2.29
CA PRO A 222 -20.62 14.84 -1.51
C PRO A 222 -20.20 13.43 -1.95
N VAL A 223 -20.01 13.19 -3.26
CA VAL A 223 -19.48 11.90 -3.77
C VAL A 223 -18.11 11.62 -3.14
N PHE A 224 -17.23 12.61 -3.22
CA PHE A 224 -15.87 12.56 -2.70
C PHE A 224 -15.82 12.24 -1.21
N ASP A 225 -16.68 12.87 -0.40
CA ASP A 225 -16.78 12.63 1.03
C ASP A 225 -17.14 11.17 1.34
N THR A 226 -18.09 10.57 0.59
CA THR A 226 -18.47 9.16 0.79
C THR A 226 -17.38 8.19 0.34
N ILE A 227 -16.72 8.48 -0.78
CA ILE A 227 -15.61 7.66 -1.25
C ILE A 227 -14.47 7.64 -0.22
N LEU A 228 -14.03 8.81 0.25
CA LEU A 228 -12.96 8.92 1.24
C LEU A 228 -13.31 8.16 2.53
N PHE A 229 -14.56 8.26 2.98
CA PHE A 229 -15.03 7.53 4.14
C PHE A 229 -14.96 6.00 3.97
N GLN A 230 -15.44 5.46 2.84
CA GLN A 230 -15.37 4.00 2.60
C GLN A 230 -13.93 3.52 2.44
N GLU A 231 -13.07 4.32 1.79
CA GLU A 231 -11.65 3.99 1.63
C GLU A 231 -10.95 3.87 2.98
N PHE A 232 -11.13 4.85 3.88
CA PHE A 232 -10.59 4.76 5.24
C PHE A 232 -11.15 3.56 6.01
N LYS A 233 -12.47 3.30 5.91
CA LYS A 233 -13.12 2.16 6.57
C LYS A 233 -12.58 0.80 6.10
N ILE A 234 -12.36 0.61 4.80
CA ILE A 234 -11.80 -0.63 4.25
C ILE A 234 -10.36 -0.83 4.69
N ARG A 235 -9.53 0.22 4.58
CA ARG A 235 -8.12 0.15 4.97
C ARG A 235 -7.97 -0.13 6.46
N ASP A 236 -8.80 0.49 7.30
CA ASP A 236 -8.85 0.21 8.74
C ASP A 236 -9.17 -1.26 9.04
N LEU A 237 -10.09 -1.85 8.27
CA LEU A 237 -10.53 -3.22 8.44
C LEU A 237 -9.48 -4.23 7.98
N LEU A 238 -8.79 -3.95 6.88
CA LEU A 238 -7.77 -4.85 6.32
C LEU A 238 -6.39 -4.66 6.98
N GLY A 239 -6.23 -3.63 7.81
CA GLY A 239 -4.97 -3.34 8.51
C GLY A 239 -3.93 -2.65 7.62
N PHE A 240 -4.41 -1.82 6.68
CA PHE A 240 -3.59 -1.12 5.67
C PHE A 240 -3.91 0.40 5.60
N ARG A 241 -4.26 1.02 6.75
CA ARG A 241 -4.60 2.46 6.85
C ARG A 241 -3.41 3.37 6.58
N SER A 242 -2.19 2.84 6.69
CA SER A 242 -0.98 3.59 6.44
C SER A 242 -0.96 4.12 5.00
N PRO A 243 -0.86 5.45 4.78
CA PRO A 243 -0.60 5.97 3.44
C PRO A 243 0.83 5.66 2.97
N TYR A 244 1.63 4.93 3.77
CA TYR A 244 3.04 4.66 3.51
C TYR A 244 3.25 3.32 2.80
N VAL A 245 2.86 3.28 1.53
CA VAL A 245 3.32 2.24 0.59
C VAL A 245 4.57 2.75 -0.12
N GLY A 246 5.61 1.93 -0.19
CA GLY A 246 6.86 2.24 -0.88
C GLY A 246 7.75 1.01 -1.02
N SER A 247 8.90 1.16 -1.63
CA SER A 247 9.95 0.12 -1.69
C SER A 247 11.27 0.77 -2.08
N ASN A 248 12.41 0.20 -1.70
CA ASN A 248 13.63 0.39 -2.47
C ASN A 248 14.03 -0.91 -3.18
N SER A 249 14.72 -0.75 -4.30
CA SER A 249 15.46 -1.85 -4.90
C SER A 249 16.67 -1.29 -5.64
N TRP A 250 17.79 -1.99 -5.53
CA TRP A 250 18.97 -1.71 -6.33
C TRP A 250 19.74 -2.98 -6.66
N VAL A 251 20.55 -2.91 -7.70
CA VAL A 251 21.42 -4.00 -8.13
C VAL A 251 22.78 -3.46 -8.53
N LEU A 252 23.84 -4.15 -8.12
CA LEU A 252 25.21 -3.89 -8.54
C LEU A 252 25.68 -5.05 -9.42
N SER A 253 26.35 -4.72 -10.52
CA SER A 253 27.00 -5.71 -11.39
C SER A 253 28.22 -6.33 -10.71
N GLY A 254 28.63 -7.51 -11.18
CA GLY A 254 29.82 -8.21 -10.68
C GLY A 254 31.11 -7.36 -10.71
N LYS A 255 31.18 -6.34 -11.57
CA LYS A 255 32.34 -5.42 -11.66
C LYS A 255 32.48 -4.49 -10.45
N LYS A 256 31.40 -4.24 -9.71
CA LYS A 256 31.40 -3.40 -8.50
C LYS A 256 31.49 -4.20 -7.22
N THR A 257 31.43 -5.53 -7.28
CA THR A 257 31.29 -6.41 -6.10
C THR A 257 32.55 -7.23 -5.85
N GLU A 258 32.84 -7.53 -4.59
CA GLU A 258 33.99 -8.35 -4.20
C GLU A 258 33.95 -9.77 -4.80
N SER A 259 32.76 -10.37 -4.85
CA SER A 259 32.57 -11.75 -5.34
C SER A 259 32.70 -11.91 -6.86
N GLY A 260 32.75 -10.80 -7.60
CA GLY A 260 32.62 -10.81 -9.07
C GLY A 260 31.21 -11.19 -9.57
N LYS A 261 30.21 -11.33 -8.69
CA LYS A 261 28.83 -11.69 -9.02
C LYS A 261 27.85 -10.58 -8.62
N PRO A 262 26.75 -10.36 -9.36
CA PRO A 262 25.79 -9.33 -9.02
C PRO A 262 25.21 -9.48 -7.61
N ILE A 263 24.91 -8.36 -6.97
CA ILE A 263 24.17 -8.30 -5.71
C ILE A 263 22.92 -7.47 -5.93
N LEU A 264 21.75 -8.05 -5.66
CA LEU A 264 20.45 -7.39 -5.71
C LEU A 264 19.92 -7.22 -4.29
N ALA A 265 19.45 -6.03 -3.94
CA ALA A 265 18.75 -5.75 -2.71
C ALA A 265 17.35 -5.20 -3.02
N ASN A 266 16.36 -5.66 -2.26
CA ASN A 266 15.00 -5.18 -2.35
C ASN A 266 14.35 -5.23 -0.95
N ASP A 267 13.75 -4.12 -0.55
CA ASP A 267 13.05 -3.94 0.72
C ASP A 267 11.69 -3.25 0.46
N PRO A 268 10.59 -4.00 0.32
CA PRO A 268 9.26 -3.43 0.19
C PRO A 268 8.79 -2.82 1.52
N HIS A 269 8.22 -1.61 1.48
CA HIS A 269 7.69 -0.87 2.62
C HIS A 269 6.16 -0.92 2.58
N LEU A 270 5.59 -1.85 3.33
CA LEU A 270 4.14 -2.03 3.51
C LEU A 270 3.85 -1.94 5.01
N GLU A 271 2.60 -1.65 5.36
CA GLU A 271 2.20 -1.55 6.77
C GLU A 271 2.57 -2.82 7.54
N PHE A 272 3.20 -2.63 8.70
CA PHE A 272 3.51 -3.73 9.60
C PHE A 272 2.22 -4.30 10.19
N ALA A 273 2.15 -5.63 10.25
CA ALA A 273 1.03 -6.34 10.82
C ALA A 273 1.51 -7.62 11.52
N GLN A 274 0.68 -8.14 12.41
CA GLN A 274 0.81 -9.47 12.99
C GLN A 274 -0.43 -10.29 12.62
N PRO A 275 -0.29 -11.34 11.79
CA PRO A 275 0.94 -11.80 11.15
C PRO A 275 1.38 -10.90 9.98
N ALA A 276 2.68 -10.86 9.66
CA ALA A 276 3.24 -9.98 8.63
C ALA A 276 2.62 -10.25 7.25
N ARG A 277 2.52 -9.25 6.35
CA ARG A 277 1.93 -9.48 5.02
C ARG A 277 2.75 -10.45 4.16
N TRP A 278 4.08 -10.31 4.22
CA TRP A 278 5.01 -11.22 3.54
C TRP A 278 5.09 -12.56 4.24
N TYR A 279 5.09 -13.62 3.44
CA TYR A 279 5.26 -15.01 3.88
C TYR A 279 6.35 -15.65 3.04
N GLU A 280 7.50 -15.92 3.65
CA GLU A 280 8.65 -16.49 2.96
C GLU A 280 8.43 -17.99 2.72
N MET A 281 8.79 -18.47 1.52
CA MET A 281 8.75 -19.89 1.17
C MET A 281 9.90 -20.23 0.21
N HIS A 282 10.39 -21.47 0.33
CA HIS A 282 11.22 -22.11 -0.68
C HIS A 282 10.44 -23.26 -1.32
N LEU A 283 10.32 -23.22 -2.65
CA LEU A 283 9.51 -24.14 -3.44
C LEU A 283 10.42 -24.91 -4.39
N LYS A 284 10.55 -26.23 -4.18
CA LYS A 284 11.31 -27.12 -5.04
C LYS A 284 10.50 -28.33 -5.49
N GLY A 285 10.20 -28.38 -6.79
CA GLY A 285 9.47 -29.50 -7.40
C GLY A 285 9.04 -29.20 -8.84
N GLY A 286 9.01 -30.23 -9.69
CA GLY A 286 8.83 -30.03 -11.13
C GLY A 286 9.90 -29.10 -11.70
N LYS A 287 9.49 -28.04 -12.40
CA LYS A 287 10.40 -27.01 -12.93
C LYS A 287 10.76 -25.89 -11.94
N TYR A 288 10.17 -25.89 -10.75
CA TYR A 288 10.39 -24.84 -9.76
C TYR A 288 11.55 -25.20 -8.83
N ASN A 289 12.44 -24.24 -8.64
CA ASN A 289 13.40 -24.20 -7.54
C ASN A 289 13.65 -22.72 -7.23
N SER A 290 12.73 -22.13 -6.46
CA SER A 290 12.66 -20.70 -6.20
C SER A 290 12.43 -20.42 -4.73
N SER A 291 13.06 -19.37 -4.21
CA SER A 291 12.95 -18.94 -2.82
C SER A 291 12.74 -17.43 -2.75
N GLY A 292 11.92 -17.01 -1.80
CA GLY A 292 11.71 -15.59 -1.52
C GLY A 292 10.40 -15.33 -0.81
N VAL A 293 9.98 -14.08 -0.80
CA VAL A 293 8.76 -13.65 -0.12
C VAL A 293 7.55 -13.74 -1.04
N CYS A 294 6.57 -14.51 -0.58
CA CYS A 294 5.22 -14.59 -1.15
C CYS A 294 4.30 -13.66 -0.35
N ILE A 295 3.09 -13.49 -0.85
CA ILE A 295 1.99 -12.94 -0.05
C ILE A 295 1.12 -14.12 0.36
N ALA A 296 0.68 -14.18 1.62
CA ALA A 296 -0.12 -15.29 2.10
C ALA A 296 -1.43 -15.44 1.30
N GLY A 297 -1.50 -16.40 0.37
CA GLY A 297 -2.58 -16.54 -0.61
C GLY A 297 -2.14 -16.41 -2.09
N ILE A 298 -0.88 -16.05 -2.35
CA ILE A 298 -0.23 -16.09 -3.66
C ILE A 298 0.76 -17.27 -3.69
N PRO A 299 0.71 -18.15 -4.71
CA PRO A 299 1.37 -19.46 -4.67
C PRO A 299 2.88 -19.45 -4.90
N VAL A 300 3.47 -18.33 -5.33
CA VAL A 300 4.89 -18.23 -5.71
C VAL A 300 5.54 -16.98 -5.12
N PRO A 301 6.87 -16.98 -4.92
CA PRO A 301 7.62 -15.78 -4.57
C PRO A 301 7.33 -14.61 -5.52
N VAL A 302 6.91 -13.48 -4.94
CA VAL A 302 6.73 -12.21 -5.67
C VAL A 302 8.08 -11.53 -5.81
N ILE A 303 8.89 -11.54 -4.76
CA ILE A 303 10.29 -11.08 -4.74
C ILE A 303 11.13 -12.29 -4.35
N GLY A 304 12.20 -12.55 -5.09
CA GLY A 304 12.99 -13.74 -4.82
C GLY A 304 14.11 -14.01 -5.80
N ASN A 305 14.54 -15.26 -5.77
CA ASN A 305 15.55 -15.80 -6.64
C ASN A 305 15.24 -17.26 -6.99
N ASN A 306 15.86 -17.73 -8.06
CA ASN A 306 15.98 -19.14 -8.40
C ASN A 306 17.46 -19.48 -8.62
N GLU A 307 17.74 -20.66 -9.19
CA GLU A 307 19.11 -21.14 -9.42
C GLU A 307 20.00 -20.19 -10.24
N THR A 308 19.41 -19.37 -11.12
CA THR A 308 20.14 -18.58 -12.12
C THR A 308 19.91 -17.08 -12.03
N CYS A 309 18.79 -16.64 -11.48
CA CYS A 309 18.33 -15.25 -11.53
C CYS A 309 17.74 -14.77 -10.20
N ALA A 310 17.79 -13.47 -9.96
CA ALA A 310 17.13 -12.78 -8.85
C ALA A 310 16.35 -11.57 -9.37
N TRP A 311 15.26 -11.23 -8.68
CA TRP A 311 14.43 -10.09 -9.03
C TRP A 311 13.85 -9.37 -7.81
N GLY A 312 13.62 -8.08 -7.97
CA GLY A 312 13.04 -7.21 -6.94
C GLY A 312 12.07 -6.21 -7.54
N PHE A 313 11.10 -5.78 -6.73
CA PHE A 313 9.99 -4.93 -7.13
C PHE A 313 10.01 -3.60 -6.39
N THR A 314 9.70 -2.52 -7.10
CA THR A 314 9.23 -1.26 -6.51
C THR A 314 8.03 -0.73 -7.31
N ASN A 315 7.09 -0.03 -6.68
CA ASN A 315 5.97 0.58 -7.39
C ASN A 315 6.48 1.64 -8.41
N SER A 316 5.99 1.59 -9.66
CA SER A 316 6.27 2.60 -10.71
C SER A 316 5.53 3.91 -10.49
N MET A 317 4.56 3.93 -9.58
CA MET A 317 3.68 5.06 -9.27
C MET A 317 2.91 5.53 -10.51
N VAL A 318 2.54 4.61 -11.40
CA VAL A 318 1.80 4.94 -12.63
C VAL A 318 0.46 5.59 -12.28
N ASP A 319 0.06 6.57 -13.08
CA ASP A 319 -1.29 7.10 -13.06
C ASP A 319 -2.19 6.25 -13.98
N ASP A 320 -2.99 5.38 -13.37
CA ASP A 320 -3.72 4.30 -14.04
C ASP A 320 -5.24 4.31 -13.79
N VAL A 321 -5.75 5.39 -13.20
CA VAL A 321 -7.18 5.67 -12.99
C VAL A 321 -7.49 7.04 -13.60
N ASP A 322 -8.69 7.21 -14.16
CA ASP A 322 -9.25 8.51 -14.51
C ASP A 322 -10.72 8.56 -14.13
N PHE A 323 -11.19 9.73 -13.68
CA PHE A 323 -12.60 9.98 -13.39
C PHE A 323 -13.25 10.83 -14.47
N PHE A 324 -14.52 10.56 -14.76
CA PHE A 324 -15.28 11.27 -15.78
C PHE A 324 -16.62 11.74 -15.23
N ILE A 325 -16.95 13.01 -15.45
CA ILE A 325 -18.28 13.56 -15.15
C ILE A 325 -19.18 13.30 -16.35
N GLU A 326 -20.10 12.36 -16.17
CA GLU A 326 -21.04 11.90 -17.17
C GLU A 326 -22.26 12.83 -17.24
N THR A 327 -22.64 13.20 -18.47
CA THR A 327 -23.85 14.00 -18.72
C THR A 327 -25.03 13.06 -18.91
N ILE A 328 -25.98 13.05 -17.98
CA ILE A 328 -27.16 12.18 -18.03
C ILE A 328 -28.30 12.83 -18.81
N ASN A 329 -29.04 12.03 -19.58
CA ASN A 329 -30.24 12.49 -20.27
C ASN A 329 -31.37 12.70 -19.26
N MET A 330 -31.77 13.95 -19.03
CA MET A 330 -32.84 14.30 -18.08
C MET A 330 -34.21 13.78 -18.49
N ASP A 331 -34.47 13.62 -19.79
CA ASP A 331 -35.73 13.07 -20.31
C ASP A 331 -35.73 11.53 -20.29
N ASN A 332 -34.54 10.92 -20.28
CA ASN A 332 -34.37 9.47 -20.25
C ASN A 332 -33.15 9.06 -19.42
N PRO A 333 -33.24 9.02 -18.07
CA PRO A 333 -32.10 8.85 -17.16
C PRO A 333 -31.44 7.46 -17.17
N VAL A 334 -31.79 6.62 -18.15
CA VAL A 334 -31.01 5.42 -18.51
C VAL A 334 -30.01 5.69 -19.63
N GLN A 335 -29.81 6.95 -20.03
CA GLN A 335 -28.87 7.35 -21.08
C GLN A 335 -27.86 8.39 -20.58
N TYR A 336 -26.67 8.37 -21.17
CA TYR A 336 -25.61 9.35 -20.98
C TYR A 336 -25.07 9.85 -22.33
N LEU A 337 -24.57 11.08 -22.39
CA LEU A 337 -24.06 11.68 -23.61
C LEU A 337 -22.62 11.25 -23.84
N HIS A 338 -22.30 10.82 -25.06
CA HIS A 338 -20.93 10.61 -25.51
C HIS A 338 -20.77 11.16 -26.94
N GLY A 339 -19.88 12.13 -27.12
CA GLY A 339 -19.80 12.97 -28.29
C GLY A 339 -21.13 13.72 -28.51
N LYS A 340 -21.86 13.31 -29.55
CA LYS A 340 -23.17 13.89 -29.90
C LYS A 340 -24.32 12.90 -29.72
N GLU A 341 -24.06 11.71 -29.17
CA GLU A 341 -25.02 10.61 -29.10
C GLU A 341 -25.38 10.26 -27.66
N TRP A 342 -26.67 10.00 -27.42
CA TRP A 342 -27.15 9.43 -26.16
C TRP A 342 -26.98 7.91 -26.19
N LYS A 343 -26.06 7.40 -25.36
CA LYS A 343 -25.81 5.96 -25.18
C LYS A 343 -26.54 5.44 -23.96
N ASN A 344 -26.93 4.17 -23.98
CA ASN A 344 -27.59 3.54 -22.83
C ASN A 344 -26.58 3.21 -21.72
N ILE A 345 -26.97 3.50 -20.48
CA ILE A 345 -26.29 3.04 -19.26
C ILE A 345 -26.59 1.56 -19.08
N GLN A 346 -25.56 0.75 -18.92
CA GLN A 346 -25.72 -0.65 -18.58
C GLN A 346 -25.98 -0.80 -17.08
N LYS A 347 -26.95 -1.66 -16.71
CA LYS A 347 -27.28 -1.99 -15.32
C LYS A 347 -26.89 -3.42 -15.03
N ILE A 348 -26.10 -3.62 -13.98
CA ILE A 348 -25.64 -4.93 -13.51
C ILE A 348 -26.28 -5.17 -12.14
N TYR A 349 -27.03 -6.27 -12.02
CA TYR A 349 -27.69 -6.65 -10.78
C TYR A 349 -26.84 -7.68 -10.04
N GLU A 350 -26.46 -7.41 -8.81
CA GLU A 350 -25.68 -8.33 -7.98
C GLU A 350 -26.37 -8.61 -6.65
N LYS A 351 -26.30 -9.85 -6.19
CA LYS A 351 -26.84 -10.28 -4.91
C LYS A 351 -25.71 -10.27 -3.87
N ILE A 352 -25.97 -9.69 -2.69
CA ILE A 352 -25.04 -9.66 -1.56
C ILE A 352 -25.68 -10.42 -0.39
N PRO A 353 -25.02 -11.46 0.14
CA PRO A 353 -25.46 -12.13 1.35
C PRO A 353 -25.22 -11.26 2.59
N LEU A 354 -26.16 -11.26 3.54
CA LEU A 354 -26.03 -10.55 4.82
C LEU A 354 -25.94 -11.53 5.99
N LYS A 355 -25.34 -11.09 7.10
CA LYS A 355 -25.19 -11.91 8.32
C LYS A 355 -26.55 -12.22 8.96
N SER A 356 -27.54 -11.36 8.75
CA SER A 356 -28.93 -11.62 9.15
C SER A 356 -29.60 -12.79 8.41
N GLY A 357 -28.96 -13.38 7.39
CA GLY A 357 -29.51 -14.47 6.58
C GLY A 357 -30.48 -14.01 5.49
N LYS A 358 -30.64 -12.69 5.31
CA LYS A 358 -31.33 -12.09 4.18
C LYS A 358 -30.31 -11.72 3.11
N ASP A 359 -30.68 -11.89 1.85
CA ASP A 359 -29.87 -11.36 0.76
C ASP A 359 -30.42 -10.00 0.33
N THR A 360 -29.54 -9.09 -0.08
CA THR A 360 -29.91 -7.83 -0.74
C THR A 360 -29.46 -7.83 -2.20
N THR A 361 -30.11 -7.03 -3.04
CA THR A 361 -29.71 -6.84 -4.45
C THR A 361 -29.27 -5.42 -4.66
N ILE A 362 -28.09 -5.25 -5.25
CA ILE A 362 -27.54 -3.94 -5.62
C ILE A 362 -27.55 -3.81 -7.14
N VAL A 363 -27.59 -2.56 -7.61
CA VAL A 363 -27.51 -2.24 -9.03
C VAL A 363 -26.25 -1.40 -9.25
N ILE A 364 -25.36 -1.89 -10.10
CA ILE A 364 -24.17 -1.17 -10.53
C ILE A 364 -24.43 -0.64 -11.93
N ARG A 365 -24.41 0.68 -12.09
CA ARG A 365 -24.52 1.35 -13.39
C ARG A 365 -23.14 1.50 -14.00
N THR A 366 -23.03 1.30 -15.31
CA THR A 366 -21.76 1.42 -16.03
C THR A 366 -21.94 2.19 -17.34
N THR A 367 -20.99 3.06 -17.64
CA THR A 367 -20.80 3.71 -18.95
C THR A 367 -19.67 3.01 -19.73
N HIS A 368 -19.25 3.57 -20.86
CA HIS A 368 -18.09 3.07 -21.60
C HIS A 368 -16.76 3.31 -20.86
N HIS A 369 -16.68 4.33 -20.00
CA HIS A 369 -15.54 4.58 -19.11
C HIS A 369 -15.44 3.52 -18.01
N GLY A 370 -16.59 3.11 -17.45
CA GLY A 370 -16.65 2.07 -16.44
C GLY A 370 -17.79 2.28 -15.44
N PRO A 371 -17.67 1.78 -14.19
CA PRO A 371 -18.71 1.92 -13.17
C PRO A 371 -18.94 3.39 -12.81
N ILE A 372 -20.22 3.75 -12.64
CA ILE A 372 -20.65 5.04 -12.09
C ILE A 372 -20.46 4.97 -10.57
N ILE A 373 -19.36 5.55 -10.09
CA ILE A 373 -18.96 5.50 -8.68
C ILE A 373 -19.77 6.45 -7.80
N SER A 374 -20.38 7.49 -8.36
CA SER A 374 -21.26 8.39 -7.60
C SER A 374 -22.49 7.69 -7.03
N ASP A 375 -22.83 6.50 -7.55
CA ASP A 375 -23.93 5.67 -7.04
C ASP A 375 -23.68 5.12 -5.65
N ILE A 376 -22.43 5.12 -5.15
CA ILE A 376 -22.19 4.71 -3.76
C ILE A 376 -22.74 5.75 -2.76
N HIS A 377 -23.04 6.96 -3.22
CA HIS A 377 -23.63 8.02 -2.41
C HIS A 377 -25.18 8.00 -2.53
N PRO A 378 -25.93 7.70 -1.45
CA PRO A 378 -27.38 7.52 -1.51
C PRO A 378 -28.15 8.73 -2.07
N LEU A 379 -27.69 9.96 -1.80
CA LEU A 379 -28.35 11.17 -2.29
C LEU A 379 -28.06 11.50 -3.77
N LEU A 380 -27.08 10.83 -4.40
CA LEU A 380 -26.64 11.13 -5.76
C LEU A 380 -27.02 10.05 -6.78
N GLN A 381 -27.50 8.89 -6.32
CA GLN A 381 -28.05 7.82 -7.17
C GLN A 381 -29.16 8.30 -8.14
N ASN A 382 -29.80 9.45 -7.85
CA ASN A 382 -30.84 10.07 -8.67
C ASN A 382 -30.57 11.57 -8.97
N GLY A 383 -29.33 12.03 -8.78
CA GLY A 383 -28.93 13.42 -9.04
C GLY A 383 -28.52 13.66 -10.49
N ASN A 384 -28.30 14.93 -10.85
CA ASN A 384 -27.78 15.32 -12.16
C ASN A 384 -26.28 15.02 -12.34
N THR A 385 -25.59 14.67 -11.26
CA THR A 385 -24.15 14.45 -11.22
C THR A 385 -23.87 12.96 -11.23
N SER A 386 -23.28 12.46 -12.32
CA SER A 386 -22.81 11.07 -12.42
C SER A 386 -21.30 11.08 -12.66
N ILE A 387 -20.54 10.38 -11.81
CA ILE A 387 -19.09 10.24 -11.99
C ILE A 387 -18.81 8.77 -12.30
N SER A 388 -18.15 8.49 -13.41
CA SER A 388 -17.63 7.16 -13.74
C SER A 388 -16.12 7.08 -13.59
N MET A 389 -15.59 5.87 -13.47
CA MET A 389 -14.16 5.59 -13.35
C MET A 389 -13.69 4.68 -14.48
N SER A 390 -12.61 5.08 -15.15
CA SER A 390 -11.76 4.18 -15.94
C SER A 390 -10.58 3.73 -15.08
N TRP A 391 -10.35 2.43 -14.97
CA TRP A 391 -9.18 1.87 -14.29
C TRP A 391 -8.55 0.78 -15.15
N THR A 392 -7.21 0.80 -15.28
CA THR A 392 -6.46 -0.29 -15.95
C THR A 392 -6.77 -1.64 -15.32
N GLY A 393 -7.06 -1.66 -14.01
CA GLY A 393 -7.47 -2.85 -13.29
C GLY A 393 -8.84 -3.42 -13.68
N HIS A 394 -9.61 -2.80 -14.57
CA HIS A 394 -10.78 -3.44 -15.19
C HIS A 394 -10.43 -4.32 -16.40
N ARG A 395 -9.16 -4.35 -16.83
CA ARG A 395 -8.69 -5.17 -17.95
C ARG A 395 -8.27 -6.56 -17.50
N ILE A 396 -8.50 -7.53 -18.40
CA ILE A 396 -7.93 -8.87 -18.29
C ILE A 396 -6.44 -8.76 -18.58
N THR A 397 -5.63 -9.12 -17.59
CA THR A 397 -4.17 -9.07 -17.60
C THR A 397 -3.63 -10.40 -17.06
N ASN A 398 -2.31 -10.63 -17.12
CA ASN A 398 -1.71 -11.93 -16.84
C ASN A 398 -0.58 -11.86 -15.78
N GLU A 399 -0.78 -11.10 -14.70
CA GLU A 399 0.23 -10.95 -13.64
C GLU A 399 0.65 -12.27 -13.03
N MET A 400 -0.30 -13.18 -12.80
CA MET A 400 -0.03 -14.47 -12.17
C MET A 400 0.81 -15.37 -13.09
N ASN A 401 0.56 -15.35 -14.41
CA ASN A 401 1.47 -15.94 -15.39
C ASN A 401 2.87 -15.30 -15.36
N ALA A 402 2.95 -13.97 -15.27
CA ALA A 402 4.23 -13.27 -15.17
C ALA A 402 5.01 -13.70 -13.91
N PHE A 403 4.36 -13.79 -12.74
CA PHE A 403 4.98 -14.27 -11.51
C PHE A 403 5.48 -15.71 -11.64
N MET A 404 4.69 -16.61 -12.23
CA MET A 404 5.12 -17.99 -12.47
C MET A 404 6.34 -18.05 -13.39
N LYS A 405 6.34 -17.28 -14.49
CA LYS A 405 7.46 -17.22 -15.43
C LYS A 405 8.73 -16.67 -14.76
N LEU A 406 8.63 -15.60 -13.97
CA LEU A 406 9.77 -15.05 -13.21
C LEU A 406 10.41 -16.09 -12.29
N ASN A 407 9.62 -16.93 -11.61
CA ASN A 407 10.14 -17.97 -10.74
C ASN A 407 10.92 -19.08 -11.50
N THR A 408 10.67 -19.22 -12.80
CA THR A 408 11.31 -20.25 -13.67
C THR A 408 12.28 -19.68 -14.70
N MET A 409 12.51 -18.36 -14.70
CA MET A 409 13.32 -17.67 -15.70
C MET A 409 14.79 -18.05 -15.60
N LYS A 410 15.50 -18.05 -16.74
CA LYS A 410 16.92 -18.44 -16.79
C LYS A 410 17.84 -17.29 -17.18
N ASN A 411 17.30 -16.23 -17.77
CA ASN A 411 18.05 -15.14 -18.36
C ASN A 411 17.16 -13.89 -18.57
N TRP A 412 17.74 -12.86 -19.18
CA TRP A 412 17.09 -11.59 -19.48
C TRP A 412 15.96 -11.71 -20.50
N GLU A 413 16.08 -12.64 -21.44
CA GLU A 413 15.05 -12.90 -22.46
C GLU A 413 13.79 -13.48 -21.80
N ASP A 414 13.95 -14.50 -20.95
CA ASP A 414 12.85 -15.07 -20.16
C ASP A 414 12.23 -14.03 -19.23
N PHE A 415 13.07 -13.18 -18.60
CA PHE A 415 12.61 -12.06 -17.79
C PHE A 415 11.75 -11.10 -18.62
N SER A 416 12.23 -10.64 -19.76
CA SER A 416 11.50 -9.69 -20.61
C SER A 416 10.17 -10.27 -21.12
N GLU A 417 10.14 -11.57 -21.45
CA GLU A 417 8.93 -12.28 -21.85
C GLU A 417 7.94 -12.44 -20.69
N ALA A 418 8.43 -12.65 -19.46
CA ALA A 418 7.58 -12.65 -18.27
C ALA A 418 6.94 -11.28 -18.03
N VAL A 419 7.76 -10.22 -18.02
CA VAL A 419 7.33 -8.83 -17.77
C VAL A 419 6.31 -8.34 -18.78
N LYS A 420 6.40 -8.76 -20.05
CA LYS A 420 5.43 -8.43 -21.11
C LYS A 420 3.98 -8.78 -20.74
N ASN A 421 3.78 -9.79 -19.89
CA ASN A 421 2.46 -10.28 -19.48
C ASN A 421 1.88 -9.54 -18.25
N PHE A 422 2.62 -8.59 -17.68
CA PHE A 422 2.25 -7.90 -16.45
C PHE A 422 1.62 -6.52 -16.74
N GLY A 423 0.39 -6.29 -16.28
CA GLY A 423 -0.33 -5.03 -16.52
C GLY A 423 -0.49 -4.15 -15.28
N VAL A 424 -0.92 -4.72 -14.14
CA VAL A 424 -1.32 -3.95 -12.95
C VAL A 424 -0.99 -4.67 -11.62
N PRO A 425 -0.69 -3.96 -10.52
CA PRO A 425 -0.35 -2.53 -10.49
C PRO A 425 0.98 -2.27 -11.19
N GLY A 426 1.23 -1.04 -11.66
CA GLY A 426 2.50 -0.73 -12.31
C GLY A 426 3.72 -0.94 -11.40
N GLN A 427 4.67 -1.77 -11.83
CA GLN A 427 5.88 -2.09 -11.07
C GLN A 427 7.15 -1.82 -11.87
N ASN A 428 8.18 -1.32 -11.19
CA ASN A 428 9.56 -1.39 -11.62
C ASN A 428 10.12 -2.74 -11.17
N ILE A 429 10.71 -3.51 -12.09
CA ILE A 429 11.35 -4.77 -11.74
C ILE A 429 12.85 -4.67 -12.04
N ILE A 430 13.67 -4.89 -11.02
CA ILE A 430 15.12 -5.02 -11.16
C ILE A 430 15.48 -6.49 -11.28
N TYR A 431 16.47 -6.78 -12.12
CA TYR A 431 16.92 -8.13 -12.50
C TYR A 431 18.42 -8.28 -12.27
N ALA A 432 18.83 -9.49 -11.87
CA ALA A 432 20.21 -9.93 -11.85
C ALA A 432 20.33 -11.42 -12.24
N ASP A 433 21.46 -11.81 -12.84
CA ASP A 433 21.77 -13.23 -13.08
C ASP A 433 23.20 -13.65 -12.76
N THR A 434 23.38 -14.98 -12.70
CA THR A 434 24.66 -15.63 -12.43
C THR A 434 25.71 -15.44 -13.54
N SER A 435 25.29 -15.03 -14.74
CA SER A 435 26.17 -14.63 -15.86
C SER A 435 26.76 -13.23 -15.69
N GLY A 436 26.31 -12.47 -14.69
CA GLY A 436 26.83 -11.15 -14.38
C GLY A 436 25.99 -10.01 -14.94
N ASN A 437 24.84 -10.30 -15.53
CA ASN A 437 23.96 -9.27 -16.08
C ASN A 437 23.10 -8.63 -14.98
N ILE A 438 22.81 -7.35 -15.19
CA ILE A 438 21.86 -6.59 -14.39
C ILE A 438 20.89 -5.85 -15.31
N GLY A 439 19.65 -5.67 -14.89
CA GLY A 439 18.68 -4.96 -15.69
C GLY A 439 17.52 -4.37 -14.89
N TRP A 440 16.74 -3.54 -15.57
CA TRP A 440 15.50 -2.97 -15.05
C TRP A 440 14.51 -2.83 -16.20
N ARG A 441 13.24 -3.16 -15.91
CA ARG A 441 12.13 -2.94 -16.84
C ARG A 441 10.84 -2.65 -16.07
N PRO A 442 9.99 -1.73 -16.55
CA PRO A 442 8.66 -1.54 -15.99
C PRO A 442 7.69 -2.64 -16.48
N ALA A 443 6.91 -3.17 -15.56
CA ALA A 443 5.79 -4.09 -15.72
C ALA A 443 4.50 -3.32 -15.48
N VAL A 444 3.91 -2.76 -16.54
CA VAL A 444 2.82 -1.79 -16.39
C VAL A 444 2.05 -1.59 -17.69
N TYR A 445 0.74 -1.36 -17.57
CA TYR A 445 -0.07 -0.73 -18.62
C TYR A 445 -0.18 0.77 -18.36
N VAL A 446 0.33 1.56 -19.31
CA VAL A 446 0.23 3.03 -19.28
C VAL A 446 -0.85 3.44 -20.29
N PRO A 447 -1.97 4.05 -19.86
CA PRO A 447 -2.99 4.53 -20.78
C PRO A 447 -2.44 5.65 -21.66
N ILE A 448 -2.69 5.58 -22.97
CA ILE A 448 -2.35 6.67 -23.89
C ILE A 448 -3.44 7.74 -23.78
N ARG A 449 -3.05 8.93 -23.34
CA ARG A 449 -3.93 10.08 -23.14
C ARG A 449 -3.50 11.21 -24.07
N ARG A 450 -4.47 11.92 -24.65
CA ARG A 450 -4.20 13.18 -25.36
C ARG A 450 -3.70 14.27 -24.40
N GLU A 451 -4.27 14.34 -23.20
CA GLU A 451 -3.94 15.29 -22.14
C GLU A 451 -3.70 14.54 -20.82
N GLY A 452 -2.51 13.95 -20.66
CA GLY A 452 -2.24 13.02 -19.55
C GLY A 452 -2.06 13.64 -18.17
N HIS A 453 -1.67 14.91 -18.07
CA HIS A 453 -1.19 15.50 -16.79
C HIS A 453 -2.28 15.88 -15.79
N SER A 454 -3.56 15.78 -16.19
CA SER A 454 -4.71 16.13 -15.34
C SER A 454 -5.05 15.01 -14.35
N LEU A 455 -5.25 15.40 -13.09
CA LEU A 455 -5.53 14.66 -11.87
C LEU A 455 -6.78 15.30 -11.23
N ILE A 456 -7.74 15.66 -12.08
CA ILE A 456 -9.09 16.06 -11.69
C ILE A 456 -10.08 15.40 -12.67
N PRO A 457 -11.34 15.19 -12.26
CA PRO A 457 -12.33 14.56 -13.13
C PRO A 457 -12.53 15.29 -14.47
N ARG A 458 -12.62 14.52 -15.54
CA ARG A 458 -12.68 14.97 -16.95
C ARG A 458 -14.12 14.96 -17.51
N PRO A 459 -14.41 15.71 -18.58
CA PRO A 459 -15.72 15.67 -19.22
C PRO A 459 -16.00 14.29 -19.84
N GLY A 460 -17.00 13.55 -19.34
CA GLY A 460 -17.33 12.21 -19.85
C GLY A 460 -18.04 12.19 -21.21
N HIS A 461 -18.53 13.34 -21.67
CA HIS A 461 -19.16 13.45 -22.98
C HIS A 461 -18.17 13.75 -24.11
N ASP A 462 -16.93 14.16 -23.81
CA ASP A 462 -15.95 14.54 -24.83
C ASP A 462 -14.99 13.38 -25.11
N PRO A 463 -15.08 12.74 -26.30
CA PRO A 463 -14.25 11.58 -26.67
C PRO A 463 -12.75 11.90 -26.76
N ASN A 464 -12.33 13.17 -26.69
CA ASN A 464 -10.90 13.52 -26.65
C ASN A 464 -10.22 13.11 -25.33
N TYR A 465 -11.00 12.81 -24.29
CA TYR A 465 -10.50 12.34 -22.99
C TYR A 465 -10.50 10.81 -22.85
N ASP A 466 -11.04 10.07 -23.82
CA ASP A 466 -10.98 8.62 -23.86
C ASP A 466 -9.53 8.14 -23.99
N TRP A 467 -9.21 6.99 -23.40
CA TRP A 467 -7.91 6.34 -23.58
C TRP A 467 -7.76 5.79 -25.00
N ASP A 468 -6.69 6.16 -25.69
CA ASP A 468 -6.33 5.64 -27.02
C ASP A 468 -5.46 4.38 -26.90
N GLY A 469 -5.96 3.40 -26.14
CA GLY A 469 -5.24 2.17 -25.83
C GLY A 469 -4.13 2.37 -24.78
N TYR A 470 -3.06 1.58 -24.93
CA TYR A 470 -1.95 1.51 -23.97
C TYR A 470 -0.62 1.58 -24.70
N VAL A 471 0.38 2.14 -24.02
CA VAL A 471 1.73 2.23 -24.57
C VAL A 471 2.25 0.81 -24.90
N PRO A 472 2.70 0.55 -26.14
CA PRO A 472 3.23 -0.76 -26.50
C PRO A 472 4.44 -1.15 -25.66
N PHE A 473 4.53 -2.43 -25.28
CA PHE A 473 5.62 -2.96 -24.46
C PHE A 473 7.01 -2.76 -25.09
N GLU A 474 7.07 -2.80 -26.42
CA GLU A 474 8.27 -2.59 -27.21
C GLU A 474 8.74 -1.12 -27.22
N GLU A 475 7.86 -0.16 -26.90
CA GLU A 475 8.19 1.26 -26.75
C GLU A 475 8.62 1.61 -25.32
N MET A 476 8.26 0.79 -24.33
CA MET A 476 8.61 1.03 -22.92
C MET A 476 10.14 0.97 -22.70
N PRO A 477 10.75 1.99 -22.07
CA PRO A 477 12.17 2.01 -21.79
C PRO A 477 12.61 0.89 -20.85
N TYR A 478 13.83 0.40 -21.04
CA TYR A 478 14.47 -0.55 -20.15
C TYR A 478 15.96 -0.23 -20.02
N ILE A 479 16.59 -0.76 -18.97
CA ILE A 479 18.03 -0.68 -18.76
C ILE A 479 18.58 -2.09 -18.72
N PHE A 480 19.67 -2.35 -19.45
CA PHE A 480 20.39 -3.62 -19.40
C PHE A 480 21.90 -3.35 -19.42
N ASN A 481 22.61 -3.83 -18.39
CA ASN A 481 24.05 -3.66 -18.21
C ASN A 481 24.57 -2.22 -18.43
N PRO A 482 24.08 -1.23 -17.65
CA PRO A 482 24.48 0.16 -17.81
C PRO A 482 25.97 0.35 -17.46
N LYS A 483 26.60 1.38 -18.06
CA LYS A 483 28.02 1.70 -17.81
C LYS A 483 28.33 2.02 -16.35
N SER A 484 27.35 2.55 -15.61
CA SER A 484 27.46 2.81 -14.17
C SER A 484 27.75 1.54 -13.36
N GLY A 485 27.36 0.37 -13.88
CA GLY A 485 27.48 -0.91 -13.20
C GLY A 485 26.50 -1.09 -12.03
N TYR A 486 25.50 -0.22 -11.90
CA TYR A 486 24.42 -0.33 -10.91
C TYR A 486 23.11 0.30 -11.42
N ILE A 487 21.98 -0.11 -10.84
CA ILE A 487 20.63 0.45 -11.06
C ILE A 487 19.95 0.59 -9.70
N ALA A 488 19.20 1.67 -9.46
CA ALA A 488 18.42 1.88 -8.25
C ALA A 488 17.04 2.46 -8.56
N THR A 489 16.03 2.02 -7.81
CA THR A 489 14.67 2.57 -7.84
C THR A 489 14.14 2.66 -6.40
N ALA A 490 13.48 3.75 -6.07
CA ALA A 490 12.87 3.98 -4.76
C ALA A 490 11.50 4.66 -4.93
N ASN A 491 10.69 4.17 -5.89
CA ASN A 491 9.43 4.78 -6.34
C ASN A 491 9.54 6.22 -6.88
N ASN A 492 10.77 6.73 -7.04
CA ASN A 492 11.07 7.98 -7.71
C ASN A 492 10.72 7.88 -9.21
N LYS A 493 10.71 9.03 -9.89
CA LYS A 493 10.60 9.07 -11.35
C LYS A 493 11.76 8.29 -11.98
N THR A 494 11.45 7.21 -12.71
CA THR A 494 12.44 6.31 -13.34
C THR A 494 12.60 6.54 -14.84
N ILE A 495 11.59 7.12 -15.50
CA ILE A 495 11.60 7.45 -16.93
C ILE A 495 11.58 8.98 -17.08
N ASP A 496 12.45 9.50 -17.94
CA ASP A 496 12.63 10.94 -18.14
C ASP A 496 11.56 11.55 -19.07
N ASP A 497 11.56 12.88 -19.18
CA ASP A 497 10.58 13.64 -19.98
C ASP A 497 10.78 13.53 -21.50
N LYS A 498 11.78 12.76 -21.98
CA LYS A 498 11.93 12.49 -23.42
C LYS A 498 11.00 11.36 -23.88
N PHE A 499 10.51 10.56 -22.95
CA PHE A 499 9.49 9.56 -23.27
C PHE A 499 8.19 10.26 -23.66
N PRO A 500 7.59 9.94 -24.82
CA PRO A 500 6.51 10.76 -25.39
C PRO A 500 5.16 10.59 -24.68
N TYR A 501 5.02 9.58 -23.81
CA TYR A 501 3.78 9.29 -23.12
C TYR A 501 3.84 9.70 -21.66
N TYR A 502 2.73 10.26 -21.17
CA TYR A 502 2.57 10.56 -19.75
C TYR A 502 2.48 9.27 -18.93
N ILE A 503 3.29 9.18 -17.88
CA ILE A 503 3.28 8.03 -16.95
C ILE A 503 2.57 8.40 -15.64
N SER A 504 2.93 9.53 -15.03
CA SER A 504 2.43 9.92 -13.72
C SER A 504 2.83 11.35 -13.31
N GLY A 505 2.19 11.87 -12.26
CA GLY A 505 2.65 12.98 -11.43
C GLY A 505 2.90 12.57 -9.96
N LEU A 506 2.67 11.29 -9.64
CA LEU A 506 2.44 10.73 -8.31
C LEU A 506 3.69 10.10 -7.68
N TRP A 507 4.85 10.19 -8.33
CA TRP A 507 6.09 9.60 -7.83
C TRP A 507 6.49 10.04 -6.43
N ALA A 508 7.24 9.16 -5.77
CA ALA A 508 7.88 9.44 -4.51
C ALA A 508 8.86 10.62 -4.57
N ASP A 509 9.10 11.21 -3.40
CA ASP A 509 10.22 12.12 -3.23
C ASP A 509 11.54 11.42 -3.57
N PRO A 510 12.47 12.07 -4.31
CA PRO A 510 13.70 11.42 -4.75
C PRO A 510 14.70 11.14 -3.63
N SER A 511 14.51 11.69 -2.42
CA SER A 511 15.43 11.58 -1.27
C SER A 511 16.01 10.17 -1.03
N ARG A 512 15.18 9.12 -1.09
CA ARG A 512 15.66 7.74 -0.92
C ARG A 512 16.57 7.28 -2.06
N ALA A 513 16.18 7.54 -3.30
CA ALA A 513 16.97 7.18 -4.48
C ALA A 513 18.30 7.95 -4.51
N GLU A 514 18.26 9.24 -4.19
CA GLU A 514 19.46 10.09 -4.04
C GLU A 514 20.40 9.51 -3.00
N ARG A 515 19.88 9.13 -1.82
CA ARG A 515 20.69 8.55 -0.75
C ARG A 515 21.30 7.19 -1.12
N ILE A 516 20.52 6.34 -1.80
CA ILE A 516 21.01 5.04 -2.30
C ILE A 516 22.16 5.27 -3.29
N ASN A 517 22.02 6.21 -4.21
CA ASN A 517 23.07 6.54 -5.17
C ASN A 517 24.31 7.14 -4.49
N GLU A 518 24.14 8.08 -3.54
CA GLU A 518 25.23 8.63 -2.72
C GLU A 518 26.08 7.53 -2.06
N LEU A 519 25.43 6.44 -1.62
CA LEU A 519 26.08 5.33 -0.93
C LEU A 519 26.68 4.28 -1.88
N ILE A 520 26.07 4.02 -3.03
CA ILE A 520 26.50 2.96 -3.98
C ILE A 520 27.60 3.43 -4.92
N GLU A 521 27.52 4.67 -5.41
CA GLU A 521 28.46 5.22 -6.38
C GLU A 521 29.93 5.04 -6.00
N PRO A 522 30.37 5.42 -4.78
CA PRO A 522 31.78 5.33 -4.39
C PRO A 522 32.26 3.89 -4.12
N LEU A 523 31.36 2.92 -4.01
CA LEU A 523 31.74 1.53 -3.69
C LEU A 523 32.49 0.89 -4.86
N ASN A 524 33.64 0.31 -4.53
CA ASN A 524 34.39 -0.64 -5.34
C ASN A 524 34.63 -1.88 -4.44
N ASN A 525 34.34 -3.08 -4.95
CA ASN A 525 34.33 -4.33 -4.17
C ASN A 525 33.23 -4.38 -3.10
N ALA A 526 32.01 -3.96 -3.44
CA ALA A 526 30.84 -4.04 -2.58
C ALA A 526 30.56 -5.50 -2.14
N THR A 527 30.12 -5.64 -0.90
CA THR A 527 29.72 -6.91 -0.29
C THR A 527 28.24 -6.92 0.05
N VAL A 528 27.70 -8.09 0.42
CA VAL A 528 26.33 -8.21 0.94
C VAL A 528 26.15 -7.37 2.21
N ASP A 529 27.17 -7.29 3.07
CA ASP A 529 27.09 -6.49 4.29
C ASP A 529 27.03 -4.99 3.99
N ASN A 530 27.68 -4.51 2.92
CA ASN A 530 27.46 -3.13 2.47
C ASN A 530 26.00 -2.89 2.10
N MET A 531 25.34 -3.84 1.41
CA MET A 531 23.93 -3.67 1.04
C MET A 531 23.02 -3.66 2.26
N LYS A 532 23.27 -4.54 3.25
CA LYS A 532 22.55 -4.52 4.54
C LYS A 532 22.73 -3.18 5.27
N SER A 533 23.95 -2.62 5.29
CA SER A 533 24.18 -1.30 5.89
C SER A 533 23.41 -0.19 5.18
N ILE A 534 23.32 -0.23 3.84
CA ILE A 534 22.53 0.74 3.07
C ILE A 534 21.04 0.59 3.38
N GLN A 535 20.50 -0.63 3.45
CA GLN A 535 19.10 -0.88 3.85
C GLN A 535 18.76 -0.34 5.25
N LEU A 536 19.77 -0.18 6.11
CA LEU A 536 19.61 0.33 7.48
C LEU A 536 19.96 1.83 7.63
N ASP A 537 20.35 2.51 6.55
CA ASP A 537 20.72 3.94 6.57
C ASP A 537 19.48 4.82 6.83
N THR A 538 19.58 5.68 7.86
CA THR A 538 18.50 6.59 8.30
C THR A 538 18.78 8.04 7.93
N VAL A 539 19.62 8.32 6.94
CA VAL A 539 19.95 9.70 6.55
C VAL A 539 19.00 10.19 5.47
N SER A 540 18.47 11.39 5.65
CA SER A 540 17.44 11.99 4.78
C SER A 540 17.99 13.21 4.01
N PRO A 541 18.31 13.08 2.71
CA PRO A 541 18.59 14.22 1.84
C PRO A 541 17.49 15.29 1.88
N PHE A 542 16.22 14.89 1.95
CA PHE A 542 15.09 15.80 2.16
C PHE A 542 15.27 16.65 3.43
N ALA A 543 15.65 16.05 4.55
CA ALA A 543 15.83 16.78 5.81
C ALA A 543 16.96 17.81 5.74
N ARG A 544 18.09 17.46 5.11
CA ARG A 544 19.21 18.40 4.86
C ARG A 544 18.76 19.64 4.09
N GLU A 545 18.02 19.43 3.02
CA GLU A 545 17.53 20.50 2.16
C GLU A 545 16.49 21.37 2.88
N MET A 546 15.53 20.75 3.57
CA MET A 546 14.50 21.47 4.31
C MET A 546 15.09 22.30 5.45
N CYS A 547 16.05 21.78 6.22
CA CYS A 547 16.78 22.57 7.20
C CYS A 547 17.45 23.81 6.56
N THR A 548 18.06 23.65 5.39
CA THR A 548 18.65 24.79 4.66
C THR A 548 17.60 25.83 4.28
N LEU A 549 16.43 25.40 3.78
CA LEU A 549 15.34 26.31 3.37
C LEU A 549 14.69 27.02 4.56
N LEU A 550 14.46 26.32 5.67
CA LEU A 550 13.81 26.87 6.86
C LEU A 550 14.73 27.83 7.64
N LEU A 551 16.02 27.55 7.69
CA LEU A 551 16.96 28.27 8.55
C LEU A 551 17.70 29.43 7.86
N LYS A 552 17.47 29.64 6.54
CA LYS A 552 18.10 30.72 5.76
C LYS A 552 17.80 32.14 6.27
N PHE A 553 16.68 32.33 6.98
CA PHE A 553 16.23 33.63 7.49
C PHE A 553 16.96 34.09 8.76
N ASN A 554 17.75 33.22 9.40
CA ASN A 554 18.50 33.55 10.62
C ASN A 554 17.65 34.21 11.72
N PHE A 555 16.47 33.65 11.98
CA PHE A 555 15.58 34.11 13.03
C PHE A 555 16.29 34.26 14.38
N SER A 556 15.98 35.34 15.08
CA SER A 556 16.30 35.52 16.50
C SER A 556 15.09 35.13 17.34
N PHE A 557 15.33 34.34 18.39
CA PHE A 557 14.32 33.89 19.35
C PHE A 557 14.74 34.28 20.76
N ASP A 558 13.79 34.76 21.56
CA ASP A 558 14.06 35.15 22.96
C ASP A 558 14.26 33.94 23.89
N ASP A 559 13.84 32.74 23.45
CA ASP A 559 14.01 31.49 24.20
C ASP A 559 15.35 30.81 23.83
N ASP A 560 16.26 30.75 24.81
CA ASP A 560 17.56 30.08 24.68
C ASP A 560 17.45 28.61 24.25
N LYS A 561 16.38 27.91 24.61
CA LYS A 561 16.16 26.51 24.23
C LYS A 561 15.84 26.39 22.75
N ILE A 562 14.97 27.27 22.23
CA ILE A 562 14.66 27.33 20.79
C ILE A 562 15.92 27.66 20.01
N THR A 563 16.68 28.67 20.45
CA THR A 563 17.95 29.06 19.83
C THR A 563 18.95 27.90 19.80
N LYS A 564 19.04 27.12 20.89
CA LYS A 564 19.89 25.93 20.94
C LYS A 564 19.48 24.88 19.90
N ILE A 565 18.20 24.48 19.87
CA ILE A 565 17.71 23.47 18.92
C ILE A 565 17.94 23.91 17.47
N ILE A 566 17.73 25.19 17.16
CA ILE A 566 18.00 25.72 15.83
C ILE A 566 19.49 25.65 15.46
N ASN A 567 20.38 25.95 16.40
CA ASN A 567 21.82 25.82 16.17
C ASN A 567 22.27 24.36 15.98
N ASP A 568 21.61 23.41 16.64
CA ASP A 568 21.85 21.98 16.48
C ASP A 568 21.34 21.52 15.09
N LEU A 569 20.13 21.93 14.69
CA LEU A 569 19.57 21.65 13.35
C LEU A 569 20.42 22.23 12.20
N LYS A 570 21.09 23.38 12.40
CA LYS A 570 22.04 23.94 11.40
C LYS A 570 23.25 23.05 11.13
N LYS A 571 23.63 22.19 12.09
CA LYS A 571 24.79 21.29 12.00
C LYS A 571 24.39 19.84 11.70
N TRP A 572 23.10 19.54 11.78
CA TRP A 572 22.56 18.21 11.58
C TRP A 572 22.67 17.79 10.11
N ASP A 573 23.14 16.58 9.88
CA ASP A 573 23.36 16.00 8.56
C ASP A 573 22.13 15.23 8.03
N GLY A 574 20.98 15.36 8.69
CA GLY A 574 19.76 14.64 8.33
C GLY A 574 19.70 13.20 8.83
N GLY A 575 20.57 12.78 9.75
CA GLY A 575 20.52 11.44 10.36
C GLY A 575 19.36 11.26 11.34
N GLU A 576 18.42 10.36 11.00
CA GLU A 576 17.19 10.08 11.74
C GLU A 576 17.27 8.79 12.58
N GLY A 577 18.41 8.57 13.26
CA GLY A 577 18.56 7.48 14.21
C GLY A 577 17.56 7.58 15.38
N SER A 578 17.24 6.44 16.02
CA SER A 578 16.31 6.40 17.17
C SER A 578 16.77 7.26 18.36
N ASP A 579 18.05 7.60 18.42
CA ASP A 579 18.69 8.45 19.43
C ASP A 579 18.86 9.92 18.99
N SER A 580 18.47 10.27 17.75
CA SER A 580 18.57 11.64 17.24
C SER A 580 17.54 12.55 17.90
N GLN A 581 18.03 13.61 18.55
CA GLN A 581 17.16 14.66 19.09
C GLN A 581 16.67 15.58 17.97
N GLU A 582 17.58 15.90 17.05
CA GLU A 582 17.38 16.77 15.89
C GLU A 582 16.26 16.25 15.00
N ALA A 583 16.18 14.93 14.75
CA ALA A 583 15.12 14.33 13.95
C ALA A 583 13.72 14.52 14.55
N LEU A 584 13.57 14.40 15.87
CA LEU A 584 12.28 14.63 16.53
C LEU A 584 11.81 16.08 16.37
N PHE A 585 12.72 17.03 16.62
CA PHE A 585 12.40 18.45 16.45
C PHE A 585 12.14 18.79 14.98
N PHE A 586 12.93 18.27 14.05
CA PHE A 586 12.74 18.46 12.61
C PHE A 586 11.35 17.98 12.17
N HIS A 587 10.99 16.72 12.46
CA HIS A 587 9.68 16.18 12.07
C HIS A 587 8.52 16.91 12.72
N SER A 588 8.68 17.39 13.96
CA SER A 588 7.68 18.25 14.61
C SER A 588 7.52 19.60 13.90
N ILE A 589 8.63 20.25 13.50
CA ILE A 589 8.59 21.51 12.75
C ILE A 589 7.95 21.31 11.37
N ILE A 590 8.29 20.23 10.65
CA ILE A 590 7.69 19.92 9.34
C ILE A 590 6.19 19.64 9.46
N LYS A 591 5.78 18.93 10.52
CA LYS A 591 4.38 18.67 10.82
C LYS A 591 3.60 19.97 11.03
N GLU A 592 4.12 20.87 11.85
CA GLU A 592 3.51 22.18 12.11
C GLU A 592 3.54 23.07 10.86
N LEU A 593 4.60 23.00 10.05
CA LEU A 593 4.71 23.72 8.80
C LEU A 593 3.62 23.30 7.81
N ALA A 594 3.40 22.00 7.64
CA ALA A 594 2.32 21.51 6.79
C ALA A 594 0.95 22.00 7.29
N HIS A 595 0.72 22.01 8.61
CA HIS A 595 -0.52 22.51 9.20
C HIS A 595 -0.71 24.01 9.03
N ASN A 596 0.33 24.82 9.23
CA ASN A 596 0.23 26.26 9.11
C ASN A 596 0.17 26.75 7.65
N ILE A 597 0.45 25.89 6.65
CA ILE A 597 0.34 26.21 5.21
C ILE A 597 -0.98 25.73 4.61
N TYR A 598 -1.51 24.58 5.05
CA TYR A 598 -2.67 23.97 4.39
C TYR A 598 -3.90 23.84 5.29
N GLY A 599 -3.74 23.99 6.60
CA GLY A 599 -4.73 23.57 7.59
C GLY A 599 -6.01 24.40 7.56
N ASP A 600 -5.88 25.72 7.40
CA ASP A 600 -6.98 26.67 7.40
C ASP A 600 -7.86 26.54 6.16
N GLU A 601 -7.31 26.48 4.93
CA GLU A 601 -8.13 26.23 3.75
C GLU A 601 -8.73 24.82 3.75
N LEU A 602 -7.93 23.78 4.02
CA LEU A 602 -8.45 22.41 3.96
C LEU A 602 -9.51 22.13 5.03
N SER A 603 -9.50 22.85 6.16
CA SER A 603 -10.57 22.76 7.15
C SER A 603 -11.94 23.23 6.61
N LEU A 604 -11.96 24.13 5.63
CA LEU A 604 -13.20 24.59 4.99
C LEU A 604 -13.83 23.52 4.08
N LEU A 605 -13.03 22.58 3.58
CA LEU A 605 -13.52 21.43 2.80
C LEU A 605 -14.16 20.35 3.69
N GLY A 606 -13.89 20.36 4.99
CA GLY A 606 -14.45 19.43 5.97
C GLY A 606 -13.39 18.56 6.66
N GLU A 607 -13.83 17.82 7.68
CA GLU A 607 -12.96 17.21 8.69
C GLU A 607 -11.93 16.21 8.11
N ASN A 608 -12.24 15.56 6.98
CA ASN A 608 -11.38 14.52 6.39
C ASN A 608 -10.34 15.07 5.39
N TYR A 609 -10.45 16.32 4.91
CA TYR A 609 -9.62 16.78 3.78
C TYR A 609 -8.17 17.08 4.15
N LEU A 610 -7.92 17.59 5.36
CA LEU A 610 -6.56 17.81 5.83
C LEU A 610 -5.81 16.47 5.98
N GLU A 611 -6.43 15.48 6.63
CA GLU A 611 -5.91 14.10 6.69
C GLU A 611 -5.76 13.50 5.28
N ALA A 612 -6.73 13.74 4.40
CA ALA A 612 -6.68 13.20 3.05
C ALA A 612 -5.48 13.76 2.27
N PHE A 613 -5.31 15.09 2.28
CA PHE A 613 -4.23 15.80 1.60
C PHE A 613 -2.86 15.46 2.17
N LEU A 614 -2.69 15.49 3.50
CA LEU A 614 -1.42 15.12 4.14
C LEU A 614 -1.13 13.62 4.00
N GLY A 615 -2.16 12.79 3.82
CA GLY A 615 -2.01 11.40 3.41
C GLY A 615 -1.59 11.21 1.94
N LEU A 616 -1.55 12.25 1.10
CA LEU A 616 -0.91 12.20 -0.23
C LEU A 616 0.60 12.38 -0.06
N LYS A 617 1.23 11.48 0.72
CA LYS A 617 2.52 11.73 1.39
C LYS A 617 3.62 12.32 0.52
N TYR A 618 3.73 11.87 -0.73
CA TYR A 618 4.76 12.34 -1.64
C TYR A 618 4.42 13.68 -2.28
N LEU A 619 3.14 13.93 -2.55
CA LEU A 619 2.68 15.15 -3.19
C LEU A 619 2.83 16.34 -2.24
N TYR A 620 2.30 16.26 -1.01
CA TYR A 620 2.40 17.40 -0.10
C TYR A 620 3.85 17.73 0.26
N THR A 621 4.74 16.74 0.46
CA THR A 621 6.15 17.02 0.77
C THR A 621 6.91 17.62 -0.41
N ARG A 622 6.60 17.18 -1.64
CA ARG A 622 7.15 17.79 -2.86
C ARG A 622 6.63 19.22 -3.02
N ASN A 623 5.35 19.45 -2.73
CA ASN A 623 4.73 20.77 -2.75
C ASN A 623 5.39 21.72 -1.74
N LEU A 624 5.62 21.27 -0.50
CA LEU A 624 6.34 22.06 0.51
C LEU A 624 7.70 22.53 -0.01
N ARG A 625 8.51 21.63 -0.60
CA ARG A 625 9.80 22.00 -1.20
C ARG A 625 9.63 23.04 -2.32
N VAL A 626 8.66 22.86 -3.20
CA VAL A 626 8.39 23.78 -4.32
C VAL A 626 7.96 25.16 -3.82
N LEU A 627 7.00 25.24 -2.90
CA LEU A 627 6.52 26.49 -2.32
C LEU A 627 7.65 27.27 -1.63
N LEU A 628 8.44 26.59 -0.79
CA LEU A 628 9.56 27.21 -0.07
C LEU A 628 10.69 27.70 -0.99
N LYS A 629 10.90 27.05 -2.13
CA LYS A 629 11.85 27.50 -3.17
C LYS A 629 11.33 28.68 -3.97
N LYS A 630 10.05 28.66 -4.35
CA LYS A 630 9.39 29.79 -5.05
C LYS A 630 9.37 31.05 -4.18
N GLY A 631 9.20 30.87 -2.87
CA GLY A 631 9.25 31.94 -1.88
C GLY A 631 7.97 32.78 -1.74
N HIS A 632 6.96 32.53 -2.58
CA HIS A 632 5.65 33.16 -2.57
C HIS A 632 4.59 32.14 -2.95
N SER A 633 3.42 32.23 -2.31
CA SER A 633 2.27 31.35 -2.47
C SER A 633 1.10 31.98 -1.73
N SER A 634 -0.12 31.88 -2.27
CA SER A 634 -1.31 32.28 -1.53
C SER A 634 -1.60 31.34 -0.36
N TRP A 635 -1.04 30.12 -0.35
CA TRP A 635 -1.13 29.16 0.76
C TRP A 635 -0.28 29.52 1.99
N PHE A 636 0.48 30.62 1.97
CA PHE A 636 1.15 31.10 3.18
C PHE A 636 0.26 32.00 4.04
N ASP A 637 -0.78 32.58 3.45
CA ASP A 637 -1.72 33.42 4.17
C ASP A 637 -2.60 32.56 5.08
N ASN A 638 -2.79 32.96 6.34
CA ASN A 638 -3.77 32.32 7.19
C ASN A 638 -5.11 33.04 7.00
N ILE A 639 -6.06 32.41 6.34
CA ILE A 639 -7.33 33.08 5.99
C ILE A 639 -8.20 33.43 7.21
N THR A 640 -7.80 33.03 8.43
CA THR A 640 -8.46 33.40 9.68
C THR A 640 -7.94 34.72 10.30
N THR A 641 -6.77 35.22 9.89
CA THR A 641 -6.15 36.45 10.39
C THR A 641 -6.56 37.68 9.57
N LYS A 642 -7.75 38.21 9.85
CA LYS A 642 -8.41 39.30 9.07
C LYS A 642 -7.61 40.58 8.78
N ILE A 643 -6.48 40.83 9.44
CA ILE A 643 -5.74 42.11 9.39
C ILE A 643 -4.27 41.90 8.97
N LYS A 644 -3.83 40.65 8.77
CA LYS A 644 -2.45 40.34 8.41
C LYS A 644 -2.46 39.26 7.34
N GLU A 645 -1.76 39.52 6.24
CA GLU A 645 -1.39 38.48 5.28
C GLU A 645 -0.04 37.92 5.73
N GLU A 646 0.00 36.65 6.12
CA GLU A 646 1.24 36.00 6.54
C GLU A 646 2.17 35.75 5.36
N SER A 647 3.44 36.13 5.53
CA SER A 647 4.49 35.75 4.58
C SER A 647 4.97 34.34 4.85
N MET A 648 5.69 33.75 3.88
CA MET A 648 6.43 32.51 4.08
C MET A 648 7.35 32.58 5.32
N GLU A 649 7.98 33.73 5.56
CA GLU A 649 8.86 33.93 6.71
C GLU A 649 8.08 33.86 8.04
N ASP A 650 6.88 34.47 8.10
CA ASP A 650 5.99 34.39 9.26
C ASP A 650 5.58 32.96 9.57
N ILE A 651 5.16 32.21 8.55
CA ILE A 651 4.71 30.81 8.70
C ILE A 651 5.85 29.89 9.12
N ILE A 652 7.05 30.05 8.55
CA ILE A 652 8.22 29.27 8.98
C ILE A 652 8.54 29.57 10.45
N LYS A 653 8.61 30.85 10.83
CA LYS A 653 8.92 31.25 12.20
C LYS A 653 7.89 30.69 13.20
N LEU A 654 6.60 30.77 12.85
CA LEU A 654 5.51 30.21 13.65
C LEU A 654 5.67 28.70 13.82
N SER A 655 5.96 27.99 12.73
CA SER A 655 6.08 26.53 12.70
C SER A 655 7.29 26.04 13.50
N ILE A 656 8.41 26.78 13.45
CA ILE A 656 9.58 26.51 14.30
C ILE A 656 9.22 26.59 15.78
N ILE A 657 8.57 27.68 16.20
CA ILE A 657 8.20 27.91 17.60
C ILE A 657 7.22 26.83 18.07
N LYS A 658 6.14 26.59 17.31
CA LYS A 658 5.14 25.57 17.63
C LYS A 658 5.74 24.17 17.67
N GLY A 659 6.56 23.81 16.68
CA GLY A 659 7.13 22.48 16.57
C GLY A 659 8.06 22.14 17.74
N ILE A 660 8.91 23.10 18.15
CA ILE A 660 9.82 22.91 19.29
C ILE A 660 9.05 22.87 20.61
N ASN A 661 8.10 23.77 20.82
CA ASN A 661 7.29 23.78 22.04
C ASN A 661 6.45 22.51 22.19
N THR A 662 5.86 22.01 21.10
CA THR A 662 5.09 20.76 21.09
C THR A 662 5.91 19.58 21.61
N VAL A 663 7.18 19.48 21.19
CA VAL A 663 8.08 18.42 21.68
C VAL A 663 8.37 18.59 23.18
N PHE A 664 8.67 19.81 23.63
CA PHE A 664 8.95 20.05 25.05
C PHE A 664 7.72 19.86 25.95
N GLU A 665 6.53 20.21 25.48
CA GLU A 665 5.28 20.00 26.20
C GLU A 665 4.96 18.51 26.34
N LYS A 666 5.15 17.72 25.28
CA LYS A 666 4.83 16.28 25.28
C LYS A 666 5.89 15.43 25.98
N TYR A 667 7.18 15.71 25.78
CA TYR A 667 8.28 14.85 26.23
C TYR A 667 9.11 15.46 27.38
N GLY A 668 8.87 16.71 27.74
CA GLY A 668 9.66 17.46 28.71
C GLY A 668 10.99 17.95 28.14
N TYR A 669 11.82 18.54 29.00
CA TYR A 669 13.06 19.24 28.59
C TYR A 669 14.33 18.39 28.63
N LYS A 670 14.24 17.13 29.09
CA LYS A 670 15.38 16.25 29.23
C LYS A 670 15.74 15.62 27.88
N LYS A 671 17.02 15.67 27.50
CA LYS A 671 17.49 15.19 26.18
C LYS A 671 17.09 13.74 25.93
N GLU A 672 17.20 12.87 26.93
CA GLU A 672 16.86 11.45 26.85
C GLU A 672 15.38 11.16 26.58
N ASN A 673 14.49 12.14 26.79
CA ASN A 673 13.07 12.03 26.49
C ASN A 673 12.72 12.59 25.11
N THR A 674 13.56 13.45 24.56
CA THR A 674 13.31 14.19 23.30
C THR A 674 14.12 13.60 22.15
N VAL A 675 14.34 12.29 22.12
CA VAL A 675 14.98 11.60 20.99
C VAL A 675 13.92 10.94 20.12
N TRP A 676 14.23 10.77 18.83
CA TRP A 676 13.28 10.29 17.82
C TRP A 676 12.57 9.01 18.24
N GLY A 677 13.29 8.01 18.73
CA GLY A 677 12.74 6.73 19.15
C GLY A 677 11.73 6.78 20.31
N LYS A 678 11.67 7.88 21.06
CA LYS A 678 10.63 8.10 22.09
C LYS A 678 9.28 8.47 21.52
N ALA A 679 9.28 9.08 20.33
CA ALA A 679 8.08 9.36 19.56
C ALA A 679 7.85 8.32 18.46
N HIS A 680 8.94 7.74 17.95
CA HIS A 680 8.98 6.87 16.79
C HIS A 680 9.31 5.43 17.18
N SER A 681 8.25 4.64 17.27
CA SER A 681 8.35 3.23 17.58
C SER A 681 7.52 2.37 16.64
N LEU A 682 7.99 1.16 16.39
CA LEU A 682 7.34 0.15 15.59
C LEU A 682 6.55 -0.81 16.48
N THR A 683 5.28 -1.00 16.16
CA THR A 683 4.46 -2.11 16.68
C THR A 683 4.01 -2.95 15.49
N HIS A 684 3.95 -4.27 15.65
CA HIS A 684 3.27 -5.17 14.72
C HIS A 684 1.84 -5.40 15.23
N PRO A 685 0.84 -4.65 14.73
CA PRO A 685 -0.54 -4.76 15.18
C PRO A 685 -1.22 -6.02 14.63
N HIS A 686 -1.95 -6.71 15.48
CA HIS A 686 -2.91 -7.73 15.06
C HIS A 686 -4.29 -7.10 14.88
N LEU A 687 -5.10 -7.61 13.94
CA LEU A 687 -6.42 -7.05 13.63
C LEU A 687 -7.33 -6.94 14.87
N LEU A 688 -7.40 -8.01 15.67
CA LEU A 688 -8.14 -8.03 16.95
C LEU A 688 -7.38 -7.35 18.11
N GLY A 689 -6.12 -6.99 17.92
CA GLY A 689 -5.29 -6.30 18.92
C GLY A 689 -5.63 -4.82 19.08
N LYS A 690 -6.47 -4.24 18.19
CA LYS A 690 -7.05 -2.90 18.36
C LYS A 690 -7.96 -2.83 19.60
N GLU A 691 -8.63 -3.92 19.94
CA GLU A 691 -9.45 -4.02 21.15
C GLU A 691 -8.57 -4.23 22.38
N SER A 692 -8.48 -3.22 23.24
CA SER A 692 -7.53 -3.21 24.36
C SER A 692 -7.67 -4.39 25.32
N LEU A 693 -8.89 -4.90 25.52
CA LEU A 693 -9.14 -6.07 26.37
C LEU A 693 -8.64 -7.35 25.71
N LEU A 694 -8.88 -7.52 24.42
CA LEU A 694 -8.40 -8.69 23.68
C LEU A 694 -6.87 -8.69 23.63
N ASN A 695 -6.25 -7.55 23.34
CA ASN A 695 -4.79 -7.44 23.33
C ASN A 695 -4.17 -7.72 24.71
N LYS A 696 -4.78 -7.25 25.81
CA LYS A 696 -4.29 -7.53 27.18
C LYS A 696 -4.38 -9.00 27.56
N ILE A 697 -5.40 -9.71 27.08
CA ILE A 697 -5.59 -11.14 27.38
C ILE A 697 -4.67 -11.99 26.51
N PHE A 698 -4.57 -11.67 25.21
CA PHE A 698 -3.94 -12.54 24.22
C PHE A 698 -2.53 -12.13 23.80
N GLY A 699 -2.08 -10.90 24.11
CA GLY A 699 -0.79 -10.39 23.69
C GLY A 699 -0.63 -10.38 22.17
N LEU A 700 -1.66 -9.95 21.45
CA LEU A 700 -1.73 -10.10 19.99
C LEU A 700 -0.76 -9.16 19.26
N ASN A 701 -0.55 -7.95 19.78
CA ASN A 701 0.40 -7.00 19.21
C ASN A 701 1.83 -7.29 19.70
N VAL A 702 2.82 -7.10 18.82
CA VAL A 702 4.25 -7.26 19.17
C VAL A 702 4.96 -5.91 19.12
N GLY A 703 5.62 -5.52 20.21
CA GLY A 703 6.24 -4.20 20.38
C GLY A 703 5.60 -3.40 21.54
N PRO A 704 5.80 -2.07 21.61
CA PRO A 704 6.54 -1.24 20.65
C PRO A 704 8.07 -1.39 20.76
N PHE A 705 8.78 -1.21 19.64
CA PHE A 705 10.24 -1.15 19.56
C PHE A 705 10.68 0.24 19.10
N PHE A 706 11.65 0.87 19.77
CA PHE A 706 12.20 2.14 19.28
C PHE A 706 12.79 1.98 17.89
N SER A 707 12.47 2.92 17.01
CA SER A 707 12.88 2.88 15.61
C SER A 707 13.47 4.21 15.15
N GLY A 708 14.11 4.18 13.99
CA GLY A 708 14.65 5.34 13.30
C GLY A 708 14.26 5.34 11.83
N GLY A 709 14.58 6.43 11.14
CA GLY A 709 14.16 6.70 9.77
C GLY A 709 12.83 7.45 9.69
N SER A 710 12.44 7.74 8.45
CA SER A 710 11.15 8.28 8.02
C SER A 710 10.82 7.74 6.63
N ASP A 711 9.74 8.23 6.00
CA ASP A 711 9.43 7.88 4.60
C ASP A 711 10.43 8.47 3.57
N LYS A 712 11.40 9.26 4.03
CA LYS A 712 12.45 9.91 3.22
C LYS A 712 13.83 9.27 3.34
N THR A 713 14.01 8.32 4.25
CA THR A 713 15.27 7.60 4.49
C THR A 713 15.26 6.22 3.84
N VAL A 714 16.44 5.64 3.58
CA VAL A 714 16.54 4.32 2.92
C VAL A 714 15.88 3.25 3.79
N ARG A 715 16.25 3.20 5.07
CA ARG A 715 15.48 2.49 6.11
C ARG A 715 14.18 3.25 6.33
N ALA A 716 13.15 2.91 5.57
CA ALA A 716 11.88 3.61 5.66
C ALA A 716 11.24 3.40 7.05
N GLY A 717 10.84 4.52 7.66
CA GLY A 717 10.14 4.58 8.94
C GLY A 717 8.89 5.45 8.82
N GLY A 718 7.97 5.09 7.92
CA GLY A 718 6.82 5.94 7.59
C GLY A 718 5.81 6.02 8.74
N PHE A 719 5.26 7.20 9.02
CA PHE A 719 4.25 7.41 10.08
C PHE A 719 3.07 8.23 9.55
N SER A 720 1.83 7.89 9.95
CA SER A 720 0.64 8.66 9.54
C SER A 720 0.60 10.04 10.16
N TYR A 721 0.05 11.02 9.43
CA TYR A 721 -0.23 12.32 10.00
C TYR A 721 -1.25 12.26 11.16
N THR A 722 -2.23 11.34 11.07
CA THR A 722 -3.24 11.11 12.12
C THR A 722 -2.68 10.51 13.39
N ASP A 723 -1.57 9.78 13.27
CA ASP A 723 -0.86 9.18 14.38
C ASP A 723 0.63 9.56 14.30
N PRO A 724 0.92 10.85 14.53
CA PRO A 724 2.19 11.44 14.16
C PRO A 724 3.32 10.81 14.96
N PHE A 725 4.38 10.50 14.22
CA PHE A 725 5.60 9.85 14.68
C PHE A 725 5.47 8.36 14.99
N GLU A 726 4.29 7.74 15.10
CA GLU A 726 4.22 6.28 15.27
C GLU A 726 4.56 5.55 13.96
N GLN A 727 5.58 4.67 13.98
CA GLN A 727 5.98 3.97 12.76
C GLN A 727 4.90 2.98 12.34
N THR A 728 4.47 3.12 11.10
CA THR A 728 3.44 2.27 10.47
C THR A 728 4.00 1.39 9.36
N ALA A 729 5.07 1.82 8.67
CA ALA A 729 5.69 1.10 7.54
C ALA A 729 7.21 1.23 7.51
#